data_AF-A0A5F8GE57-F1
#
_entry.id   AF-A0A5F8GE57-F1
#
_cell.length_a   1.000
_cell.length_b   1.000
_cell.length_c   1.000
_cell.angle_alpha   90.00
_cell.angle_beta   90.00
_cell.angle_gamma   90.00
#
_symmetry.space_group_name_H-M   'P 1'
#
loop_
_entity.id
_entity.type
_entity.pdbx_description
1 polymer ?
#
loop_
_entity_poly.entity_id
_entity_poly.type
_entity_poly.pdbx_seq_one_letter_code
_entity_poly.pdbx_strand_id
1 'polypeptide(L)'
;MEPDCPSRSPRGRRRRRRQRQRQRQQQQQQQQQQQQRRQRQPQPGEPGEPRDTAWVEAWLDDHRDFTSSYFVRKATREMVNAWFAERIHPIPVCKEGVRGHTESCSCPTQQSPRAESTAPGTPTRKISASEFDRPLRPIVVKDAEGTVSFLCDSEKKEQMPLQPPRFGADTGDQCSRLLELVKDISSHLDVTALCHKIFLHIHGLISADRYSLFLVCEDSSNDKFLISRLFDVAEGSTLEEASNSCIRLEWNKGIVGHVAALGQPLNIKDAYEDPRFNAEVDQITGYKTQSILCMPIKNHRDEVVGVAQAINKKSENGGTFTEKDEKDFAAYLAFCGIVLHNAQLYETSLLENKRNQVLLDLASLIFEEQQSLEVILKKIAATIIAFMQVQKCTIFIVDEDCSDSFSRVFHMEFEDLEKPADALTSRDGDTNRINYMYARYVRDTMEPLNIPDVYKDKRFPWTNENPGSFQQPIRSLLCTPIKNGKKNKVIGVCQLVNKMEENSSKFKPFNRNDEQFLEAFVIFCGLGIQNTQMYEAVERAMAKQMVTLEVLSYHASAAEEETRELQSLTAAMIPSAQTLKIMDFSFSDFELSDLDTALCTIRMFTDLNLVQNFQMKHEVLCRWILSVKKNYRKNVAYHNWRHAFNTAQCMFAALKSGKIQNQLTDLEILALLIAALSHDLDHRGVNNSYIQRSEHPLAQLYCHSIMEHHHFDQCLMILNSPGNQILSGLSIDEYKATLKMIKQAILATDLALYIKRRGDFFELIRKKQFNFEDSQHRELFLAMLMTACDLSAITKPWPVQQRIAELVAAEFFDQGDRERKELNIEPTVSRETSVGLKDPQAWPFGIRLLLFSHVQLCPTLHDPTWGYTGVVCHFFLQVIFRGENRFTEFNGLSRVTQLESV
;
A
#
# COMPACT_ATOMS: atom_id res chain seq x y z
N MET A 1 -98.81 30.65 -18.14
CA MET A 1 -98.90 29.68 -19.25
C MET A 1 -97.61 28.88 -19.24
N GLU A 2 -97.73 27.58 -18.97
CA GLU A 2 -96.68 26.57 -19.12
C GLU A 2 -96.15 26.54 -20.58
N PRO A 3 -94.98 25.94 -20.80
CA PRO A 3 -95.04 24.56 -21.28
C PRO A 3 -94.01 23.61 -20.67
N ASP A 4 -94.56 22.46 -20.29
CA ASP A 4 -94.07 21.09 -20.29
C ASP A 4 -92.58 20.71 -20.25
N CYS A 5 -92.35 19.85 -19.27
CA CYS A 5 -91.17 19.07 -18.94
C CYS A 5 -90.90 17.94 -19.98
N PRO A 6 -89.67 17.73 -20.47
CA PRO A 6 -89.31 16.49 -21.13
C PRO A 6 -88.79 15.47 -20.10
N SER A 7 -89.51 14.35 -20.03
CA SER A 7 -89.21 13.11 -19.33
C SER A 7 -87.71 12.73 -19.29
N ARG A 8 -87.12 12.73 -18.09
CA ARG A 8 -85.75 12.23 -17.85
C ARG A 8 -85.74 10.70 -17.87
N SER A 9 -85.16 10.12 -18.91
CA SER A 9 -85.05 8.66 -19.09
C SER A 9 -84.26 7.96 -17.96
N PRO A 10 -84.61 6.71 -17.60
CA PRO A 10 -83.93 5.94 -16.53
C PRO A 10 -82.43 5.72 -16.79
N ARG A 11 -82.01 5.73 -18.07
CA ARG A 11 -80.62 5.57 -18.50
C ARG A 11 -79.74 6.76 -18.08
N GLY A 12 -80.28 7.98 -18.03
CA GLY A 12 -79.56 9.18 -17.58
C GLY A 12 -79.26 9.19 -16.07
N ARG A 13 -80.18 8.66 -15.25
CA ARG A 13 -79.99 8.54 -13.78
C ARG A 13 -78.92 7.49 -13.43
N ARG A 14 -78.86 6.35 -14.15
CA ARG A 14 -77.81 5.33 -13.95
C ARG A 14 -76.41 5.82 -14.36
N ARG A 15 -76.29 6.58 -15.47
CA ARG A 15 -75.01 7.19 -15.87
C ARG A 15 -74.53 8.23 -14.86
N ARG A 16 -75.41 9.13 -14.39
CA ARG A 16 -75.04 10.13 -13.36
C ARG A 16 -74.69 9.50 -12.02
N ARG A 17 -75.33 8.40 -11.61
CA ARG A 17 -74.93 7.63 -10.41
C ARG A 17 -73.55 7.01 -10.56
N ARG A 18 -73.26 6.34 -11.68
CA ARG A 18 -71.93 5.75 -11.94
C ARG A 18 -70.83 6.81 -12.01
N GLN A 19 -71.12 7.98 -12.58
CA GLN A 19 -70.17 9.09 -12.67
C GLN A 19 -69.89 9.72 -11.29
N ARG A 20 -70.92 9.91 -10.45
CA ARG A 20 -70.75 10.34 -9.05
C ARG A 20 -70.01 9.31 -8.19
N GLN A 21 -70.22 8.02 -8.46
CA GLN A 21 -69.53 6.94 -7.73
C GLN A 21 -68.04 6.87 -8.12
N ARG A 22 -67.71 7.05 -9.40
CA ARG A 22 -66.32 7.20 -9.87
C ARG A 22 -65.64 8.45 -9.32
N GLN A 23 -66.34 9.58 -9.27
CA GLN A 23 -65.80 10.81 -8.66
C GLN A 23 -65.55 10.65 -7.15
N ARG A 24 -66.44 9.95 -6.43
CA ARG A 24 -66.21 9.63 -5.01
C ARG A 24 -65.03 8.67 -4.79
N GLN A 25 -64.86 7.66 -5.65
CA GLN A 25 -63.70 6.78 -5.59
C GLN A 25 -62.39 7.51 -5.91
N GLN A 26 -62.38 8.43 -6.88
CA GLN A 26 -61.21 9.27 -7.16
C GLN A 26 -60.89 10.24 -6.02
N GLN A 27 -61.91 10.83 -5.38
CA GLN A 27 -61.68 11.68 -4.19
C GLN A 27 -61.16 10.86 -3.00
N GLN A 28 -61.64 9.64 -2.78
CA GLN A 28 -61.11 8.76 -1.73
C GLN A 28 -59.68 8.31 -2.01
N GLN A 29 -59.33 7.99 -3.26
CA GLN A 29 -57.94 7.69 -3.64
C GLN A 29 -57.02 8.90 -3.49
N GLN A 30 -57.47 10.10 -3.84
CA GLN A 30 -56.70 11.32 -3.64
C GLN A 30 -56.53 11.66 -2.16
N GLN A 31 -57.55 11.45 -1.32
CA GLN A 31 -57.44 11.64 0.13
C GLN A 31 -56.49 10.60 0.76
N GLN A 32 -56.54 9.33 0.33
CA GLN A 32 -55.58 8.31 0.79
C GLN A 32 -54.15 8.61 0.35
N GLN A 33 -53.93 9.10 -0.87
CA GLN A 33 -52.60 9.54 -1.32
C GLN A 33 -52.12 10.79 -0.58
N GLN A 34 -53.01 11.73 -0.22
CA GLN A 34 -52.66 12.89 0.61
C GLN A 34 -52.35 12.50 2.06
N GLN A 35 -53.06 11.51 2.62
CA GLN A 35 -52.75 10.97 3.95
C GLN A 35 -51.41 10.22 3.97
N GLN A 36 -51.11 9.43 2.93
CA GLN A 36 -49.81 8.76 2.77
C GLN A 36 -48.67 9.77 2.53
N ARG A 37 -48.93 10.90 1.86
CA ARG A 37 -47.94 11.98 1.71
C ARG A 37 -47.73 12.78 3.00
N ARG A 38 -48.77 12.97 3.83
CA ARG A 38 -48.63 13.63 5.15
C ARG A 38 -47.93 12.75 6.19
N GLN A 39 -47.94 11.43 6.04
CA GLN A 39 -47.14 10.50 6.86
C GLN A 39 -45.68 10.36 6.38
N ARG A 40 -45.31 11.00 5.26
CA ARG A 40 -43.97 10.96 4.66
C ARG A 40 -43.29 12.35 4.61
N GLN A 41 -43.65 13.26 5.50
CA GLN A 41 -42.84 14.46 5.75
C GLN A 41 -42.23 14.37 7.17
N PRO A 42 -40.90 14.45 7.30
CA PRO A 42 -40.26 14.48 8.62
C PRO A 42 -40.63 15.77 9.36
N GLN A 43 -40.85 15.68 10.67
CA GLN A 43 -40.84 16.84 11.57
C GLN A 43 -39.44 17.48 11.56
N PRO A 44 -39.31 18.79 11.81
CA PRO A 44 -38.00 19.44 11.93
C PRO A 44 -37.34 19.02 13.26
N GLY A 45 -36.43 18.06 13.18
CA GLY A 45 -35.51 17.66 14.26
C GLY A 45 -34.11 18.24 14.04
N GLU A 46 -33.41 18.40 15.15
CA GLU A 46 -32.15 19.13 15.40
C GLU A 46 -30.93 18.76 14.52
N PRO A 47 -29.88 19.60 14.47
CA PRO A 47 -28.79 19.48 13.50
C PRO A 47 -27.68 18.53 13.98
N GLY A 48 -27.45 17.44 13.23
CA GLY A 48 -26.20 16.68 13.30
C GLY A 48 -26.31 15.19 12.95
N GLU A 49 -26.28 14.84 11.65
CA GLU A 49 -25.84 13.52 11.14
C GLU A 49 -25.52 13.62 9.62
N PRO A 50 -24.45 12.97 9.11
CA PRO A 50 -24.03 13.07 7.72
C PRO A 50 -24.95 12.25 6.79
N ARG A 51 -25.33 12.83 5.65
CA ARG A 51 -26.24 12.24 4.66
C ARG A 51 -25.66 10.99 3.97
N ASP A 52 -26.50 9.97 3.82
CA ASP A 52 -26.30 8.66 3.19
C ASP A 52 -25.46 8.65 1.90
N THR A 53 -24.24 8.12 1.97
CA THR A 53 -23.41 7.69 0.83
C THR A 53 -24.08 6.59 0.01
N ALA A 54 -24.83 5.70 0.66
CA ALA A 54 -25.48 4.55 0.01
C ALA A 54 -26.54 4.93 -1.05
N TRP A 55 -27.25 6.05 -0.86
CA TRP A 55 -28.24 6.52 -1.83
C TRP A 55 -27.57 7.07 -3.10
N VAL A 56 -26.43 7.73 -2.95
CA VAL A 56 -25.67 8.28 -4.09
C VAL A 56 -25.08 7.14 -4.92
N GLU A 57 -24.56 6.09 -4.27
CA GLU A 57 -24.02 4.91 -4.95
C GLU A 57 -25.10 4.17 -5.74
N ALA A 58 -26.25 3.87 -5.12
CA ALA A 58 -27.38 3.23 -5.80
C ALA A 58 -27.90 4.06 -6.99
N TRP A 59 -27.93 5.39 -6.87
CA TRP A 59 -28.34 6.26 -7.97
C TRP A 59 -27.32 6.27 -9.10
N LEU A 60 -26.01 6.24 -8.81
CA LEU A 60 -24.94 6.18 -9.81
C LEU A 60 -24.91 4.85 -10.56
N ASP A 61 -25.25 3.74 -9.89
CA ASP A 61 -25.34 2.42 -10.51
C ASP A 61 -26.51 2.31 -11.50
N ASP A 62 -27.66 2.93 -11.16
CA ASP A 62 -28.83 3.01 -12.03
C ASP A 62 -28.67 3.99 -13.21
N HIS A 63 -27.70 4.92 -13.14
CA HIS A 63 -27.46 5.95 -14.16
C HIS A 63 -26.08 5.83 -14.80
N ARG A 64 -25.76 4.64 -15.34
CA ARG A 64 -24.44 4.30 -15.93
C ARG A 64 -23.89 5.32 -16.94
N ASP A 65 -24.74 5.88 -17.79
CA ASP A 65 -24.31 6.86 -18.81
C ASP A 65 -23.87 8.18 -18.16
N PHE A 66 -24.60 8.64 -17.14
CA PHE A 66 -24.21 9.81 -16.35
C PHE A 66 -22.93 9.53 -15.57
N THR A 67 -22.85 8.37 -14.93
CA THR A 67 -21.68 7.95 -14.14
C THR A 67 -20.43 7.85 -15.00
N SER A 68 -20.52 7.23 -16.18
CA SER A 68 -19.41 7.18 -17.15
C SER A 68 -18.99 8.58 -17.60
N SER A 69 -19.95 9.43 -17.98
CA SER A 69 -19.69 10.81 -18.38
C SER A 69 -19.09 11.68 -17.26
N TYR A 70 -19.52 11.45 -16.02
CA TYR A 70 -19.03 12.15 -14.84
C TYR A 70 -17.61 11.72 -14.50
N PHE A 71 -17.33 10.41 -14.51
CA PHE A 71 -15.99 9.85 -14.30
C PHE A 71 -15.00 10.33 -15.37
N VAL A 72 -15.36 10.33 -16.64
CA VAL A 72 -14.48 10.84 -17.72
C VAL A 72 -14.12 12.33 -17.53
N ARG A 73 -15.03 13.12 -16.93
CA ARG A 73 -14.81 14.56 -16.71
C ARG A 73 -14.13 14.92 -15.39
N LYS A 74 -14.26 14.08 -14.36
CA LYS A 74 -13.88 14.42 -12.98
C LYS A 74 -12.88 13.47 -12.34
N ALA A 75 -12.69 12.26 -12.88
CA ALA A 75 -11.70 11.33 -12.35
C ALA A 75 -10.29 11.86 -12.63
N THR A 76 -9.53 12.12 -11.55
CA THR A 76 -8.13 12.47 -11.67
C THR A 76 -7.28 11.21 -11.82
N ARG A 77 -6.06 11.36 -12.33
CA ARG A 77 -5.12 10.25 -12.51
C ARG A 77 -4.82 9.56 -11.17
N GLU A 78 -4.82 10.31 -10.07
CA GLU A 78 -4.61 9.81 -8.71
C GLU A 78 -5.77 8.93 -8.24
N MET A 79 -7.04 9.30 -8.51
CA MET A 79 -8.21 8.49 -8.15
C MET A 79 -8.22 7.15 -8.89
N VAL A 80 -7.91 7.18 -10.20
CA VAL A 80 -7.85 5.97 -11.02
C VAL A 80 -6.68 5.07 -10.58
N ASN A 81 -5.52 5.65 -10.29
CA ASN A 81 -4.35 4.90 -9.80
C ASN A 81 -4.58 4.29 -8.41
N ALA A 82 -5.30 4.97 -7.52
CA ALA A 82 -5.67 4.42 -6.20
C ALA A 82 -6.64 3.24 -6.35
N TRP A 83 -7.64 3.36 -7.23
CA TRP A 83 -8.58 2.29 -7.56
C TRP A 83 -7.89 1.07 -8.19
N PHE A 84 -6.88 1.27 -9.04
CA PHE A 84 -6.05 0.18 -9.57
C PHE A 84 -5.14 -0.43 -8.50
N ALA A 85 -4.55 0.39 -7.62
CA ALA A 85 -3.66 -0.09 -6.55
C ALA A 85 -4.39 -0.96 -5.52
N GLU A 86 -5.67 -0.67 -5.23
CA GLU A 86 -6.51 -1.49 -4.35
C GLU A 86 -6.88 -2.86 -4.95
N ARG A 87 -6.78 -3.04 -6.28
CA ARG A 87 -7.23 -4.25 -6.99
C ARG A 87 -6.10 -5.10 -7.58
N ILE A 88 -4.84 -4.72 -7.36
CA ILE A 88 -3.68 -5.54 -7.71
C ILE A 88 -3.15 -6.19 -6.44
N HIS A 89 -3.46 -7.47 -6.23
CA HIS A 89 -2.80 -8.26 -5.18
C HIS A 89 -1.30 -8.43 -5.47
N PRO A 90 -0.42 -8.36 -4.46
CA PRO A 90 1.00 -8.64 -4.62
C PRO A 90 1.22 -10.14 -4.89
N ILE A 91 1.95 -10.44 -5.97
CA ILE A 91 2.51 -11.77 -6.23
C ILE A 91 3.46 -12.11 -5.06
N PRO A 92 3.44 -13.32 -4.47
CA PRO A 92 4.34 -13.66 -3.38
C PRO A 92 5.80 -13.62 -3.85
N VAL A 93 6.64 -12.88 -3.12
CA VAL A 93 8.09 -12.85 -3.33
C VAL A 93 8.69 -14.14 -2.74
N CYS A 94 9.22 -15.01 -3.59
CA CYS A 94 10.09 -16.12 -3.17
C CYS A 94 11.46 -15.58 -2.72
N LYS A 95 11.94 -16.03 -1.55
CA LYS A 95 13.29 -15.78 -1.05
C LYS A 95 14.33 -16.64 -1.80
N GLU A 96 15.29 -15.92 -2.39
CA GLU A 96 16.68 -16.20 -2.79
C GLU A 96 17.22 -17.61 -3.12
N GLY A 97 17.95 -17.65 -4.26
CA GLY A 97 19.31 -18.22 -4.34
C GLY A 97 19.50 -19.43 -5.26
N VAL A 98 20.23 -19.23 -6.38
CA VAL A 98 21.37 -20.04 -6.88
C VAL A 98 21.78 -19.53 -8.27
N ARG A 99 23.07 -19.19 -8.41
CA ARG A 99 23.76 -18.89 -9.67
C ARG A 99 23.85 -20.14 -10.55
N GLY A 100 23.57 -20.02 -11.84
CA GLY A 100 24.03 -21.01 -12.82
C GLY A 100 23.30 -20.97 -14.16
N HIS A 101 24.07 -20.67 -15.21
CA HIS A 101 23.85 -20.97 -16.63
C HIS A 101 22.99 -20.06 -17.51
N THR A 102 23.75 -19.34 -18.34
CA THR A 102 23.54 -18.96 -19.74
C THR A 102 22.48 -19.74 -20.52
N GLU A 103 21.56 -19.02 -21.17
CA GLU A 103 21.17 -19.31 -22.55
C GLU A 103 20.52 -18.10 -23.23
N SER A 104 20.98 -17.88 -24.46
CA SER A 104 20.60 -16.84 -25.40
C SER A 104 19.23 -17.09 -26.03
N CYS A 105 18.42 -16.05 -26.19
CA CYS A 105 17.45 -16.01 -27.29
C CYS A 105 17.20 -14.59 -27.77
N SER A 106 17.14 -14.48 -29.09
CA SER A 106 17.37 -13.30 -29.90
C SER A 106 16.12 -12.88 -30.66
N CYS A 107 15.85 -11.55 -30.63
CA CYS A 107 15.22 -10.71 -31.67
C CYS A 107 13.70 -10.87 -31.95
N PRO A 108 13.03 -9.89 -32.62
CA PRO A 108 13.51 -8.59 -33.14
C PRO A 108 12.66 -7.35 -32.77
N THR A 109 13.34 -6.22 -32.85
CA THR A 109 12.89 -4.82 -32.83
C THR A 109 12.07 -4.47 -34.07
N GLN A 110 10.91 -3.82 -33.88
CA GLN A 110 10.28 -2.97 -34.89
C GLN A 110 10.11 -1.55 -34.35
N GLN A 111 10.81 -0.60 -34.97
CA GLN A 111 10.66 0.84 -34.81
C GLN A 111 9.62 1.36 -35.80
N SER A 112 8.72 2.23 -35.34
CA SER A 112 8.09 3.29 -36.15
C SER A 112 7.58 4.42 -35.22
N PRO A 113 7.37 5.66 -35.70
CA PRO A 113 7.93 6.85 -35.08
C PRO A 113 6.98 7.67 -34.19
N ARG A 114 7.60 8.57 -33.40
CA ARG A 114 7.03 9.55 -32.46
C ARG A 114 5.95 10.46 -33.09
N ALA A 115 4.90 10.72 -32.30
CA ALA A 115 4.16 11.98 -32.32
C ALA A 115 4.31 12.66 -30.96
N GLU A 116 4.74 13.92 -30.98
CA GLU A 116 4.92 14.79 -29.81
C GLU A 116 3.57 15.32 -29.32
N SER A 117 3.32 15.28 -28.01
CA SER A 117 2.38 16.17 -27.34
C SER A 117 2.93 16.63 -26.00
N THR A 118 3.11 17.93 -25.89
CA THR A 118 3.64 18.71 -24.77
C THR A 118 2.60 18.87 -23.65
N ALA A 119 2.89 18.41 -22.43
CA ALA A 119 2.35 18.94 -21.17
C ALA A 119 3.25 18.52 -19.98
N PRO A 120 3.46 19.37 -18.95
CA PRO A 120 4.48 19.18 -17.92
C PRO A 120 3.94 18.29 -16.79
N GLY A 121 4.39 17.03 -16.75
CA GLY A 121 4.15 16.12 -15.65
C GLY A 121 5.39 15.99 -14.78
N THR A 122 5.30 16.40 -13.52
CA THR A 122 6.31 16.20 -12.47
C THR A 122 6.63 14.70 -12.30
N PRO A 123 7.89 14.25 -12.36
CA PRO A 123 8.21 12.84 -12.15
C PRO A 123 8.39 12.55 -10.65
N THR A 124 7.42 11.87 -10.04
CA THR A 124 7.62 11.19 -8.75
C THR A 124 8.51 9.97 -8.96
N ARG A 125 9.80 10.10 -8.64
CA ARG A 125 10.77 8.99 -8.63
C ARG A 125 10.62 8.22 -7.31
N LYS A 126 10.31 6.92 -7.39
CA LYS A 126 10.43 6.00 -6.24
C LYS A 126 11.92 5.72 -6.06
N ILE A 127 12.52 6.30 -5.02
CA ILE A 127 13.94 6.13 -4.68
C ILE A 127 14.06 4.83 -3.87
N SER A 128 14.80 3.86 -4.40
CA SER A 128 15.22 2.65 -3.69
C SER A 128 16.30 3.00 -2.66
N ALA A 129 16.38 2.27 -1.54
CA ALA A 129 17.46 2.42 -0.55
C ALA A 129 18.87 2.36 -1.17
N SER A 130 19.03 1.70 -2.32
CA SER A 130 20.29 1.65 -3.08
C SER A 130 20.68 2.92 -3.85
N GLU A 131 19.80 3.93 -3.95
CA GLU A 131 20.15 5.24 -4.52
C GLU A 131 20.77 6.20 -3.47
N PHE A 132 20.67 5.89 -2.16
CA PHE A 132 21.31 6.67 -1.09
C PHE A 132 22.83 6.45 -1.02
N ASP A 133 23.34 5.33 -1.52
CA ASP A 133 24.79 5.02 -1.59
C ASP A 133 25.49 5.62 -2.80
N ARG A 134 24.80 6.37 -3.66
CA ARG A 134 25.46 7.09 -4.76
C ARG A 134 26.04 8.39 -4.23
N PRO A 135 27.38 8.59 -4.26
CA PRO A 135 27.92 9.91 -4.04
C PRO A 135 27.27 10.85 -5.06
N LEU A 136 26.75 11.98 -4.57
CA LEU A 136 26.29 13.08 -5.42
C LEU A 136 27.36 13.32 -6.48
N ARG A 137 26.96 13.41 -7.76
CA ARG A 137 27.91 13.66 -8.85
C ARG A 137 28.76 14.87 -8.45
N PRO A 138 30.10 14.76 -8.44
CA PRO A 138 30.93 15.87 -8.03
C PRO A 138 30.74 16.99 -9.05
N ILE A 139 30.50 18.20 -8.54
CA ILE A 139 30.44 19.45 -9.31
C ILE A 139 31.81 19.77 -9.97
N VAL A 140 32.84 18.97 -9.65
CA VAL A 140 34.24 19.23 -9.94
C VAL A 140 34.92 17.97 -10.48
N VAL A 141 35.63 18.09 -11.60
CA VAL A 141 36.46 17.03 -12.20
C VAL A 141 37.92 17.30 -11.84
N LYS A 142 38.64 16.25 -11.44
CA LYS A 142 40.10 16.29 -11.31
C LYS A 142 40.74 16.02 -12.67
N ASP A 143 41.63 16.90 -13.10
CA ASP A 143 42.49 16.60 -14.25
C ASP A 143 43.55 15.54 -13.90
N ALA A 144 44.34 15.12 -14.89
CA ALA A 144 45.39 14.11 -14.74
C ALA A 144 46.50 14.51 -13.74
N GLU A 145 46.52 15.79 -13.32
CA GLU A 145 47.50 16.38 -12.40
C GLU A 145 46.92 16.60 -10.99
N GLY A 146 45.64 16.29 -10.78
CA GLY A 146 44.97 16.36 -9.47
C GLY A 146 44.31 17.70 -9.14
N THR A 147 44.28 18.65 -10.07
CA THR A 147 43.67 19.97 -9.89
C THR A 147 42.16 19.90 -10.13
N VAL A 148 41.38 20.51 -9.23
CA VAL A 148 39.91 20.42 -9.23
C VAL A 148 39.32 21.59 -10.05
N SER A 149 38.60 21.29 -11.14
CA SER A 149 37.93 22.28 -12.02
C SER A 149 36.44 21.98 -12.27
N PHE A 150 35.63 23.01 -12.52
CA PHE A 150 34.16 22.90 -12.65
C PHE A 150 33.70 22.30 -13.99
N LEU A 151 32.57 21.58 -13.98
CA LEU A 151 31.86 21.13 -15.18
C LEU A 151 31.24 22.31 -15.96
N CYS A 152 31.51 22.40 -17.27
CA CYS A 152 30.76 23.21 -18.21
C CYS A 152 29.66 22.34 -18.85
N ASP A 153 28.39 22.68 -18.65
CA ASP A 153 27.25 22.01 -19.28
C ASP A 153 27.36 22.12 -20.80
N SER A 154 27.76 21.03 -21.44
CA SER A 154 27.76 20.90 -22.88
C SER A 154 26.36 20.52 -23.34
N GLU A 155 25.47 21.50 -23.51
CA GLU A 155 24.37 21.46 -24.50
C GLU A 155 23.64 22.82 -24.62
N LYS A 156 24.33 23.81 -25.19
CA LYS A 156 23.83 24.85 -26.11
C LYS A 156 24.98 25.80 -26.43
N LYS A 157 25.57 25.67 -27.62
CA LYS A 157 26.42 26.71 -28.20
C LYS A 157 25.53 27.89 -28.60
N GLU A 158 25.19 28.76 -27.66
CA GLU A 158 24.97 30.16 -27.99
C GLU A 158 26.30 30.88 -27.75
N GLN A 159 26.92 31.36 -28.83
CA GLN A 159 28.06 32.26 -28.75
C GLN A 159 27.64 33.49 -27.92
N MET A 160 28.31 33.72 -26.79
CA MET A 160 28.26 35.04 -26.14
C MET A 160 28.76 36.09 -27.14
N PRO A 161 28.03 37.18 -27.41
CA PRO A 161 28.53 38.27 -28.22
C PRO A 161 29.44 39.16 -27.35
N LEU A 162 30.64 38.69 -27.04
CA LEU A 162 31.70 39.56 -26.55
C LEU A 162 32.49 40.05 -27.77
N GLN A 163 32.07 41.19 -28.33
CA GLN A 163 32.98 41.98 -29.15
C GLN A 163 34.01 42.62 -28.20
N PRO A 164 35.31 42.28 -28.30
CA PRO A 164 36.32 43.03 -27.59
C PRO A 164 36.38 44.46 -28.19
N PRO A 165 36.37 45.53 -27.37
CA PRO A 165 36.66 46.86 -27.89
C PRO A 165 38.08 46.85 -28.49
N ARG A 166 38.19 47.22 -29.76
CA ARG A 166 39.48 47.35 -30.43
C ARG A 166 40.27 48.49 -29.78
N PHE A 167 41.35 48.17 -29.08
CA PHE A 167 42.32 49.14 -28.57
C PHE A 167 43.66 49.00 -29.30
N GLY A 168 44.31 50.15 -29.53
CA GLY A 168 45.54 50.31 -30.29
C GLY A 168 46.79 49.73 -29.62
N ALA A 169 47.85 49.59 -30.42
CA ALA A 169 48.98 48.66 -30.28
C ALA A 169 49.97 48.82 -29.11
N ASP A 170 49.59 49.45 -27.99
CA ASP A 170 50.45 49.58 -26.78
C ASP A 170 49.85 48.90 -25.52
N THR A 171 48.68 48.28 -25.65
CA THR A 171 47.90 47.67 -24.54
C THR A 171 48.08 46.15 -24.39
N GLY A 172 48.93 45.52 -25.22
CA GLY A 172 49.07 44.05 -25.27
C GLY A 172 49.67 43.44 -24.00
N ASP A 173 50.60 44.14 -23.34
CA ASP A 173 51.37 43.64 -22.20
C ASP A 173 50.62 43.74 -20.85
N GLN A 174 49.73 44.74 -20.71
CA GLN A 174 48.87 44.85 -19.52
C GLN A 174 47.76 43.78 -19.52
N CYS A 175 47.22 43.44 -20.70
CA CYS A 175 46.14 42.47 -20.82
C CYS A 175 46.63 41.02 -20.60
N SER A 176 47.83 40.68 -21.07
CA SER A 176 48.47 39.38 -20.78
C SER A 176 48.76 39.22 -19.28
N ARG A 177 49.29 40.27 -18.65
CA ARG A 177 49.56 40.29 -17.21
C ARG A 177 48.28 40.16 -16.38
N LEU A 178 47.20 40.85 -16.75
CA LEU A 178 45.91 40.71 -16.08
C LEU A 178 45.35 39.28 -16.20
N LEU A 179 45.44 38.67 -17.38
CA LEU A 179 45.00 37.29 -17.61
C LEU A 179 45.80 36.27 -16.78
N GLU A 180 47.10 36.49 -16.61
CA GLU A 180 47.95 35.65 -15.75
C GLU A 180 47.49 35.70 -14.29
N LEU A 181 47.23 36.91 -13.77
CA LEU A 181 46.72 37.10 -12.39
C LEU A 181 45.34 36.46 -12.20
N VAL A 182 44.47 36.56 -13.20
CA VAL A 182 43.14 35.93 -13.19
C VAL A 182 43.24 34.40 -13.18
N LYS A 183 44.15 33.84 -13.99
CA LYS A 183 44.38 32.38 -14.02
C LYS A 183 44.85 31.86 -12.67
N ASP A 184 45.75 32.59 -12.01
CA ASP A 184 46.29 32.23 -10.71
C ASP A 184 45.19 32.21 -9.62
N ILE A 185 44.38 33.27 -9.50
CA ILE A 185 43.27 33.30 -8.51
C ILE A 185 42.17 32.27 -8.80
N SER A 186 41.92 31.93 -10.07
CA SER A 186 40.84 31.00 -10.44
C SER A 186 41.04 29.56 -9.95
N SER A 187 42.27 29.21 -9.56
CA SER A 187 42.61 27.89 -9.03
C SER A 187 42.31 27.71 -7.54
N HIS A 188 41.98 28.79 -6.82
CA HIS A 188 41.76 28.78 -5.38
C HIS A 188 40.26 28.72 -5.03
N LEU A 189 39.88 27.67 -4.29
CA LEU A 189 38.51 27.49 -3.76
C LEU A 189 38.37 27.88 -2.28
N ASP A 190 39.48 28.01 -1.55
CA ASP A 190 39.49 28.49 -0.17
C ASP A 190 39.40 30.02 -0.16
N VAL A 191 38.34 30.55 0.46
CA VAL A 191 38.04 31.99 0.47
C VAL A 191 39.17 32.79 1.14
N THR A 192 39.81 32.26 2.18
CA THR A 192 40.85 32.97 2.94
C THR A 192 42.15 33.05 2.13
N ALA A 193 42.59 31.93 1.54
CA ALA A 193 43.74 31.88 0.65
C ALA A 193 43.52 32.73 -0.62
N LEU A 194 42.31 32.69 -1.18
CA LEU A 194 41.92 33.52 -2.32
C LEU A 194 41.96 35.01 -1.98
N CYS A 195 41.45 35.41 -0.82
CA CYS A 195 41.55 36.79 -0.34
C CYS A 195 43.01 37.23 -0.28
N HIS A 196 43.89 36.43 0.35
CA HIS A 196 45.32 36.73 0.46
C HIS A 196 45.99 36.86 -0.91
N LYS A 197 45.63 36.00 -1.86
CA LYS A 197 46.17 36.05 -3.22
C LYS A 197 45.70 37.29 -3.98
N ILE A 198 44.42 37.64 -3.87
CA ILE A 198 43.85 38.88 -4.42
C ILE A 198 44.59 40.09 -3.87
N PHE A 199 44.86 40.12 -2.56
CA PHE A 199 45.66 41.16 -1.93
C PHE A 199 47.04 41.34 -2.56
N LEU A 200 47.80 40.25 -2.71
CA LEU A 200 49.15 40.29 -3.32
C LEU A 200 49.12 40.85 -4.74
N HIS A 201 48.08 40.51 -5.51
CA HIS A 201 47.93 41.01 -6.87
C HIS A 201 47.56 42.50 -6.90
N ILE A 202 46.69 42.96 -6.00
CA ILE A 202 46.34 44.38 -5.87
C ILE A 202 47.60 45.20 -5.54
N HIS A 203 48.44 44.71 -4.63
CA HIS A 203 49.72 45.34 -4.30
C HIS A 203 50.63 45.50 -5.53
N GLY A 204 50.69 44.49 -6.40
CA GLY A 204 51.45 44.54 -7.65
C GLY A 204 50.84 45.41 -8.75
N LEU A 205 49.54 45.72 -8.66
CA LEU A 205 48.79 46.52 -9.64
C LEU A 205 48.76 48.02 -9.30
N ILE A 206 48.56 48.35 -8.03
CA ILE A 206 48.37 49.72 -7.54
C ILE A 206 49.45 49.98 -6.52
N SER A 207 50.31 50.97 -6.73
CA SER A 207 51.31 51.34 -5.73
C SER A 207 50.69 52.12 -4.57
N ALA A 208 50.19 51.44 -3.55
CA ALA A 208 49.69 52.01 -2.28
C ALA A 208 50.48 51.47 -1.07
N ASP A 209 50.31 52.12 0.08
CA ASP A 209 51.00 51.76 1.32
C ASP A 209 50.39 50.53 1.98
N ARG A 210 49.06 50.49 2.10
CA ARG A 210 48.33 49.36 2.65
C ARG A 210 47.07 49.07 1.85
N TYR A 211 46.57 47.84 2.00
CA TYR A 211 45.35 47.37 1.38
C TYR A 211 44.45 46.75 2.44
N SER A 212 43.15 46.70 2.17
CA SER A 212 42.18 45.93 2.96
C SER A 212 41.09 45.34 2.07
N LEU A 213 40.53 44.20 2.49
CA LEU A 213 39.51 43.46 1.75
C LEU A 213 38.45 42.99 2.73
N PHE A 214 37.22 43.40 2.48
CA PHE A 214 36.07 43.09 3.32
C PHE A 214 35.08 42.26 2.53
N LEU A 215 34.68 41.11 3.05
CA LEU A 215 33.67 40.26 2.43
C LEU A 215 32.30 40.58 2.98
N VAL A 216 31.29 40.54 2.12
CA VAL A 216 29.89 40.61 2.53
C VAL A 216 29.49 39.25 3.12
N CYS A 217 28.93 39.29 4.32
CA CYS A 217 28.34 38.13 4.99
C CYS A 217 26.89 38.44 5.38
N GLU A 218 26.08 37.40 5.45
CA GLU A 218 24.71 37.45 5.94
C GLU A 218 24.61 36.62 7.22
N ASP A 219 23.91 37.12 8.22
CA ASP A 219 23.61 36.33 9.42
C ASP A 219 22.30 35.53 9.28
N SER A 220 21.95 34.79 10.32
CA SER A 220 20.72 33.98 10.37
C SER A 220 19.44 34.79 10.20
N SER A 221 19.49 36.10 10.44
CA SER A 221 18.36 37.03 10.30
C SER A 221 18.29 37.64 8.89
N ASN A 222 19.19 37.26 7.98
CA ASN A 222 19.42 37.87 6.67
C ASN A 222 19.96 39.32 6.74
N ASP A 223 20.52 39.73 7.88
CA ASP A 223 21.15 41.05 7.99
C ASP A 223 22.56 40.98 7.42
N LYS A 224 22.87 41.91 6.51
CA LYS A 224 24.18 42.01 5.87
C LYS A 224 25.17 42.71 6.79
N PHE A 225 26.41 42.23 6.79
CA PHE A 225 27.52 42.86 7.47
C PHE A 225 28.84 42.56 6.73
N LEU A 226 29.91 43.24 7.12
CA LEU A 226 31.21 43.11 6.47
C LEU A 226 32.21 42.46 7.40
N ILE A 227 33.00 41.52 6.87
CA ILE A 227 34.07 40.85 7.62
C ILE A 227 35.40 41.03 6.87
N SER A 228 36.41 41.51 7.57
CA SER A 228 37.81 41.39 7.13
C SER A 228 38.37 40.07 7.64
N ARG A 229 38.58 39.09 6.76
CA ARG A 229 39.27 37.82 7.12
C ARG A 229 40.79 37.98 7.24
N LEU A 230 41.32 39.04 6.62
CA LEU A 230 42.73 39.43 6.66
C LEU A 230 42.77 40.93 6.97
N PHE A 231 43.53 41.34 7.98
CA PHE A 231 43.66 42.75 8.38
C PHE A 231 45.13 43.15 8.44
N ASP A 232 45.44 44.35 7.97
CA ASP A 232 46.78 44.96 8.00
C ASP A 232 47.92 44.18 7.32
N VAL A 233 47.67 43.71 6.10
CA VAL A 233 48.64 42.93 5.31
C VAL A 233 49.71 43.85 4.70
N ALA A 234 50.95 43.73 5.17
CA ALA A 234 52.12 44.47 4.69
C ALA A 234 53.09 43.58 3.88
N GLU A 235 54.06 44.18 3.20
CA GLU A 235 55.04 43.46 2.37
C GLU A 235 55.84 42.45 3.23
N GLY A 236 55.69 41.15 2.94
CA GLY A 236 56.38 40.06 3.64
C GLY A 236 55.58 39.30 4.70
N SER A 237 54.31 39.65 4.96
CA SER A 237 53.47 38.94 5.94
C SER A 237 53.04 37.54 5.49
N THR A 238 53.02 36.57 6.41
CA THR A 238 52.53 35.20 6.15
C THR A 238 51.00 35.07 6.35
N LEU A 239 50.38 34.05 5.74
CA LEU A 239 48.94 33.76 5.87
C LEU A 239 48.51 33.54 7.34
N GLU A 240 49.41 32.97 8.15
CA GLU A 240 49.17 32.68 9.57
C GLU A 240 49.19 33.95 10.43
N GLU A 241 50.02 34.95 10.09
CA GLU A 241 50.08 36.23 10.81
C GLU A 241 48.86 37.13 10.50
N ALA A 242 48.39 37.11 9.24
CA ALA A 242 47.29 37.96 8.78
C ALA A 242 45.88 37.45 9.17
N SER A 243 45.73 36.17 9.54
CA SER A 243 44.43 35.55 9.85
C SER A 243 43.99 35.66 11.32
N ASN A 244 44.87 36.09 12.23
CA ASN A 244 44.58 36.18 13.66
C ASN A 244 43.74 37.41 14.08
N SER A 245 43.47 38.34 13.16
CA SER A 245 42.74 39.58 13.44
C SER A 245 41.55 39.73 12.48
N CYS A 246 40.36 39.31 12.94
CA CYS A 246 39.11 39.44 12.19
C CYS A 246 38.34 40.68 12.67
N ILE A 247 37.93 41.54 11.73
CA ILE A 247 37.17 42.76 12.04
C ILE A 247 35.78 42.67 11.41
N ARG A 248 34.74 42.84 12.23
CA ARG A 248 33.33 42.95 11.80
C ARG A 248 32.93 44.41 11.72
N LEU A 249 32.45 44.84 10.57
CA LEU A 249 31.91 46.19 10.33
C LEU A 249 30.41 46.13 10.06
N GLU A 250 29.70 47.14 10.54
CA GLU A 250 28.27 47.34 10.28
C GLU A 250 28.02 47.75 8.83
N TRP A 251 26.89 47.31 8.27
CA TRP A 251 26.47 47.73 6.93
C TRP A 251 26.21 49.24 6.88
N ASN A 252 26.55 49.89 5.76
CA ASN A 252 26.32 51.31 5.51
C ASN A 252 26.98 52.28 6.52
N LYS A 253 28.03 51.86 7.23
CA LYS A 253 28.80 52.70 8.16
C LYS A 253 30.26 52.84 7.73
N GLY A 254 30.78 54.07 7.81
CA GLY A 254 32.13 54.41 7.35
C GLY A 254 32.29 54.33 5.82
N ILE A 255 33.50 54.57 5.33
CA ILE A 255 33.82 54.56 3.89
C ILE A 255 33.51 53.20 3.25
N VAL A 256 33.98 52.13 3.87
CA VAL A 256 33.82 50.75 3.37
C VAL A 256 32.34 50.33 3.36
N GLY A 257 31.59 50.62 4.43
CA GLY A 257 30.15 50.32 4.49
C GLY A 257 29.34 51.13 3.48
N HIS A 258 29.72 52.37 3.20
CA HIS A 258 29.08 53.21 2.18
C HIS A 258 29.28 52.65 0.77
N VAL A 259 30.51 52.23 0.44
CA VAL A 259 30.82 51.58 -0.85
C VAL A 259 30.08 50.25 -0.98
N ALA A 260 29.98 49.46 0.09
CA ALA A 260 29.21 48.22 0.10
C ALA A 260 27.70 48.46 -0.16
N ALA A 261 27.13 49.50 0.43
CA ALA A 261 25.70 49.81 0.32
C ALA A 261 25.32 50.40 -1.05
N LEU A 262 26.14 51.28 -1.62
CA LEU A 262 25.85 51.92 -2.91
C LEU A 262 26.38 51.14 -4.12
N GLY A 263 27.38 50.28 -3.92
CA GLY A 263 28.06 49.59 -5.01
C GLY A 263 28.77 50.52 -5.99
N GLN A 264 29.20 51.71 -5.52
CA GLN A 264 29.93 52.70 -6.33
C GLN A 264 31.34 52.92 -5.77
N PRO A 265 32.34 53.15 -6.64
CA PRO A 265 33.71 53.39 -6.22
C PRO A 265 33.87 54.76 -5.57
N LEU A 266 34.88 54.92 -4.71
CA LEU A 266 35.20 56.16 -4.03
C LEU A 266 36.72 56.40 -4.03
N ASN A 267 37.14 57.53 -4.61
CA ASN A 267 38.52 58.00 -4.61
C ASN A 267 38.62 59.30 -3.78
N ILE A 268 39.13 59.18 -2.57
CA ILE A 268 39.29 60.27 -1.60
C ILE A 268 40.74 60.75 -1.65
N LYS A 269 40.92 62.05 -1.91
CA LYS A 269 42.24 62.69 -2.00
C LYS A 269 42.82 63.05 -0.63
N ASP A 270 41.95 63.43 0.31
CA ASP A 270 42.28 63.70 1.71
C ASP A 270 41.22 63.06 2.61
N ALA A 271 41.61 62.05 3.39
CA ALA A 271 40.73 61.29 4.27
C ALA A 271 40.12 62.16 5.37
N TYR A 272 40.85 63.16 5.88
CA TYR A 272 40.37 64.02 6.98
C TYR A 272 39.30 65.02 6.55
N GLU A 273 39.18 65.27 5.24
CA GLU A 273 38.13 66.11 4.66
C GLU A 273 36.85 65.32 4.34
N ASP A 274 36.88 63.98 4.40
CA ASP A 274 35.70 63.14 4.15
C ASP A 274 34.90 62.88 5.44
N PRO A 275 33.63 63.28 5.53
CA PRO A 275 32.82 63.13 6.75
C PRO A 275 32.54 61.67 7.14
N ARG A 276 32.80 60.71 6.26
CA ARG A 276 32.62 59.27 6.53
C ARG A 276 33.88 58.62 7.10
N PHE A 277 35.01 59.32 7.13
CA PHE A 277 36.27 58.82 7.67
C PHE A 277 36.27 58.84 9.19
N ASN A 278 36.73 57.74 9.82
CA ASN A 278 36.91 57.68 11.27
C ASN A 278 38.39 57.86 11.63
N ALA A 279 38.75 59.07 12.07
CA ALA A 279 40.12 59.42 12.45
C ALA A 279 40.57 58.82 13.81
N GLU A 280 39.67 58.22 14.60
CA GLU A 280 40.02 57.60 15.89
C GLU A 280 41.00 56.43 15.71
N VAL A 281 40.85 55.66 14.62
CA VAL A 281 41.72 54.52 14.32
C VAL A 281 43.16 54.97 14.05
N ASP A 282 43.33 56.07 13.30
CA ASP A 282 44.63 56.68 13.03
C ASP A 282 45.29 57.24 14.30
N GLN A 283 44.50 57.86 15.19
CA GLN A 283 44.98 58.38 16.47
C GLN A 283 45.49 57.29 17.42
N ILE A 284 44.84 56.12 17.40
CA ILE A 284 45.21 54.97 18.25
C ILE A 284 46.43 54.23 17.66
N THR A 285 46.46 54.05 16.34
CA THR A 285 47.52 53.28 15.66
C THR A 285 48.79 54.09 15.39
N GLY A 286 48.71 55.42 15.48
CA GLY A 286 49.79 56.33 15.09
C GLY A 286 50.04 56.37 13.57
N TYR A 287 49.19 55.71 12.79
CA TYR A 287 49.23 55.69 11.33
C TYR A 287 48.45 56.89 10.78
N LYS A 288 48.93 57.50 9.68
CA LYS A 288 48.25 58.63 9.02
C LYS A 288 47.71 58.22 7.67
N THR A 289 46.38 58.17 7.57
CA THR A 289 45.65 57.92 6.32
C THR A 289 45.42 59.24 5.60
N GLN A 290 45.93 59.36 4.38
CA GLN A 290 45.86 60.56 3.55
C GLN A 290 44.98 60.35 2.32
N SER A 291 45.33 59.44 1.41
CA SER A 291 44.51 59.12 0.23
C SER A 291 43.86 57.74 0.35
N ILE A 292 42.62 57.58 -0.11
CA ILE A 292 41.87 56.31 -0.03
C ILE A 292 41.22 56.02 -1.38
N LEU A 293 41.48 54.84 -1.94
CA LEU A 293 40.76 54.29 -3.08
C LEU A 293 39.97 53.07 -2.63
N CYS A 294 38.65 53.17 -2.61
CA CYS A 294 37.74 52.13 -2.15
C CYS A 294 36.81 51.68 -3.29
N MET A 295 36.83 50.39 -3.60
CA MET A 295 36.18 49.81 -4.77
C MET A 295 35.27 48.65 -4.35
N PRO A 296 34.02 48.60 -4.85
CA PRO A 296 33.15 47.45 -4.64
C PRO A 296 33.62 46.27 -5.50
N ILE A 297 33.54 45.07 -4.94
CA ILE A 297 33.74 43.82 -5.66
C ILE A 297 32.36 43.26 -5.96
N LYS A 298 32.04 43.11 -7.24
CA LYS A 298 30.72 42.68 -7.70
C LYS A 298 30.77 41.31 -8.35
N ASN A 299 29.74 40.51 -8.14
CA ASN A 299 29.55 39.27 -8.90
C ASN A 299 29.01 39.56 -10.32
N HIS A 300 28.80 38.49 -11.09
CA HIS A 300 28.24 38.56 -12.45
C HIS A 300 26.79 39.09 -12.52
N ARG A 301 26.12 39.31 -11.38
CA ARG A 301 24.78 39.91 -11.27
C ARG A 301 24.82 41.36 -10.76
N ASP A 302 26.01 41.98 -10.73
CA ASP A 302 26.25 43.31 -10.16
C ASP A 302 25.97 43.44 -8.64
N GLU A 303 25.84 42.33 -7.92
CA GLU A 303 25.69 42.34 -6.46
C GLU A 303 27.05 42.46 -5.79
N VAL A 304 27.15 43.30 -4.75
CA VAL A 304 28.39 43.48 -4.00
C VAL A 304 28.67 42.25 -3.12
N VAL A 305 29.77 41.56 -3.39
CA VAL A 305 30.25 40.39 -2.62
C VAL A 305 31.40 40.74 -1.68
N GLY A 306 32.03 41.89 -1.90
CA GLY A 306 33.06 42.42 -1.02
C GLY A 306 33.44 43.86 -1.38
N VAL A 307 34.39 44.43 -0.64
CA VAL A 307 34.93 45.77 -0.85
C VAL A 307 36.44 45.71 -0.70
N ALA A 308 37.17 46.21 -1.69
CA ALA A 308 38.61 46.39 -1.61
C ALA A 308 38.94 47.85 -1.33
N GLN A 309 39.95 48.08 -0.49
CA GLN A 309 40.42 49.40 -0.12
C GLN A 309 41.93 49.45 -0.28
N ALA A 310 42.45 50.51 -0.89
CA ALA A 310 43.86 50.85 -0.94
C ALA A 310 44.05 52.22 -0.29
N ILE A 311 45.06 52.36 0.57
CA ILE A 311 45.34 53.61 1.29
C ILE A 311 46.76 54.09 1.05
N ASN A 312 46.91 55.41 0.96
CA ASN A 312 48.15 56.14 0.74
C ASN A 312 48.91 55.72 -0.53
N LYS A 313 48.60 56.35 -1.67
CA LYS A 313 49.34 56.12 -2.92
C LYS A 313 50.84 56.42 -2.74
N LYS A 314 51.71 55.44 -3.03
CA LYS A 314 53.16 55.62 -3.07
C LYS A 314 53.55 56.36 -4.35
N SER A 315 54.02 57.60 -4.20
CA SER A 315 54.58 58.44 -5.26
C SER A 315 55.61 59.37 -4.64
N GLU A 316 56.64 59.79 -5.40
CA GLU A 316 57.81 60.52 -4.89
C GLU A 316 57.48 61.82 -4.12
N ASN A 317 56.25 62.36 -4.20
CA ASN A 317 55.79 63.55 -3.47
C ASN A 317 54.43 63.39 -2.71
N GLY A 318 53.99 62.17 -2.39
CA GLY A 318 52.70 61.95 -1.67
C GLY A 318 51.48 62.10 -2.59
N GLY A 319 51.22 61.09 -3.41
CA GLY A 319 50.26 61.15 -4.50
C GLY A 319 48.80 60.89 -4.11
N THR A 320 47.89 61.31 -4.98
CA THR A 320 46.49 60.87 -5.01
C THR A 320 46.30 59.78 -6.06
N PHE A 321 45.33 58.87 -5.89
CA PHE A 321 45.01 57.88 -6.91
C PHE A 321 44.46 58.54 -8.17
N THR A 322 44.91 58.07 -9.33
CA THR A 322 44.55 58.60 -10.66
C THR A 322 43.35 57.86 -11.26
N GLU A 323 42.72 58.43 -12.29
CA GLU A 323 41.68 57.72 -13.06
C GLU A 323 42.19 56.43 -13.70
N LYS A 324 43.50 56.33 -13.96
CA LYS A 324 44.11 55.09 -14.44
C LYS A 324 44.13 54.02 -13.33
N ASP A 325 44.50 54.41 -12.11
CA ASP A 325 44.43 53.51 -10.94
C ASP A 325 43.01 53.00 -10.72
N GLU A 326 41.99 53.86 -10.88
CA GLU A 326 40.59 53.45 -10.77
C GLU A 326 40.20 52.40 -11.81
N LYS A 327 40.57 52.62 -13.08
CA LYS A 327 40.26 51.68 -14.18
C LYS A 327 40.98 50.34 -14.02
N ASP A 328 42.26 50.38 -13.69
CA ASP A 328 43.08 49.17 -13.51
C ASP A 328 42.58 48.36 -12.30
N PHE A 329 42.20 49.04 -11.20
CA PHE A 329 41.63 48.39 -10.03
C PHE A 329 40.27 47.75 -10.33
N ALA A 330 39.37 48.51 -10.97
CA ALA A 330 38.03 48.04 -11.32
C ALA A 330 38.09 46.85 -12.28
N ALA A 331 38.98 46.88 -13.27
CA ALA A 331 39.15 45.79 -14.23
C ALA A 331 39.57 44.48 -13.55
N TYR A 332 40.51 44.54 -12.60
CA TYR A 332 40.94 43.36 -11.86
C TYR A 332 39.85 42.84 -10.91
N LEU A 333 39.20 43.73 -10.16
CA LEU A 333 38.16 43.36 -9.19
C LEU A 333 36.91 42.76 -9.84
N ALA A 334 36.61 43.10 -11.09
CA ALA A 334 35.53 42.47 -11.84
C ALA A 334 35.72 40.94 -11.96
N PHE A 335 36.97 40.49 -12.19
CA PHE A 335 37.27 39.06 -12.19
C PHE A 335 37.31 38.47 -10.78
N CYS A 336 37.89 39.19 -9.82
CA CYS A 336 37.92 38.76 -8.42
C CYS A 336 36.53 38.51 -7.86
N GLY A 337 35.53 39.32 -8.23
CA GLY A 337 34.17 39.15 -7.75
C GLY A 337 33.47 37.89 -8.24
N ILE A 338 33.77 37.43 -9.46
CA ILE A 338 33.29 36.13 -9.97
C ILE A 338 33.94 34.99 -9.18
N VAL A 339 35.26 35.02 -9.01
CA VAL A 339 36.00 33.95 -8.33
C VAL A 339 35.67 33.90 -6.84
N LEU A 340 35.58 35.04 -6.16
CA LEU A 340 35.17 35.14 -4.76
C LEU A 340 33.75 34.62 -4.54
N HIS A 341 32.81 34.99 -5.41
CA HIS A 341 31.44 34.50 -5.31
C HIS A 341 31.39 32.96 -5.42
N ASN A 342 32.13 32.39 -6.38
CA ASN A 342 32.20 30.94 -6.54
C ASN A 342 32.85 30.23 -5.34
N ALA A 343 33.92 30.79 -4.78
CA ALA A 343 34.56 30.25 -3.59
C ALA A 343 33.62 30.30 -2.36
N GLN A 344 32.88 31.40 -2.18
CA GLN A 344 31.86 31.54 -1.13
C GLN A 344 30.73 30.52 -1.31
N LEU A 345 30.20 30.37 -2.52
CA LEU A 345 29.16 29.36 -2.82
C LEU A 345 29.64 27.94 -2.52
N TYR A 346 30.89 27.62 -2.84
CA TYR A 346 31.50 26.32 -2.52
C TYR A 346 31.62 26.10 -1.01
N GLU A 347 32.12 27.08 -0.27
CA GLU A 347 32.21 27.03 1.21
C GLU A 347 30.83 26.84 1.85
N THR A 348 29.81 27.61 1.41
CA THR A 348 28.42 27.45 1.87
C THR A 348 27.88 26.04 1.54
N SER A 349 28.11 25.53 0.34
CA SER A 349 27.67 24.20 -0.08
C SER A 349 28.30 23.08 0.77
N LEU A 350 29.59 23.19 1.12
CA LEU A 350 30.25 22.23 2.00
C LEU A 350 29.64 22.22 3.41
N LEU A 351 29.35 23.40 3.96
CA LEU A 351 28.70 23.53 5.27
C LEU A 351 27.29 22.94 5.26
N GLU A 352 26.52 23.19 4.20
CA GLU A 352 25.19 22.58 4.03
C GLU A 352 25.27 21.06 3.89
N ASN A 353 26.23 20.53 3.14
CA ASN A 353 26.44 19.09 3.01
C ASN A 353 26.80 18.47 4.37
N LYS A 354 27.73 19.08 5.12
CA LYS A 354 28.08 18.64 6.47
C LYS A 354 26.87 18.64 7.41
N ARG A 355 26.01 19.67 7.34
CA ARG A 355 24.75 19.74 8.09
C ARG A 355 23.81 18.59 7.73
N ASN A 356 23.67 18.29 6.44
CA ASN A 356 22.81 17.21 5.96
C ASN A 356 23.34 15.82 6.34
N GLN A 357 24.66 15.60 6.34
CA GLN A 357 25.26 14.36 6.84
C GLN A 357 24.91 14.10 8.30
N VAL A 358 25.04 15.12 9.16
CA VAL A 358 24.64 15.02 10.57
C VAL A 358 23.15 14.68 10.71
N LEU A 359 22.28 15.29 9.89
CA LEU A 359 20.85 14.94 9.89
C LEU A 359 20.59 13.49 9.50
N LEU A 360 21.33 12.95 8.52
CA LEU A 360 21.21 11.56 8.08
C LEU A 360 21.72 10.58 9.14
N ASP A 361 22.84 10.88 9.80
CA ASP A 361 23.38 10.08 10.89
C ASP A 361 22.41 10.03 12.08
N LEU A 362 21.74 11.14 12.40
CA LEU A 362 20.71 11.16 13.44
C LEU A 362 19.44 10.42 13.00
N ALA A 363 19.10 10.48 11.71
CA ALA A 363 17.97 9.73 11.16
C ALA A 363 18.22 8.22 11.20
N SER A 364 19.43 7.74 10.89
CA SER A 364 19.75 6.31 10.94
C SER A 364 19.54 5.72 12.33
N LEU A 365 19.89 6.47 13.40
CA LEU A 365 19.65 6.07 14.79
C LEU A 365 18.15 5.83 15.09
N ILE A 366 17.24 6.59 14.45
CA ILE A 366 15.80 6.41 14.58
C ILE A 366 15.32 5.18 13.80
N PHE A 367 15.90 4.92 12.62
CA PHE A 367 15.46 3.85 11.72
C PHE A 367 16.05 2.47 12.06
N GLU A 368 17.11 2.37 12.87
CA GLU A 368 17.75 1.10 13.22
C GLU A 368 16.86 0.14 14.03
N GLU A 369 16.00 0.64 14.94
CA GLU A 369 15.13 -0.21 15.77
C GLU A 369 13.68 0.28 15.76
N GLN A 370 12.84 -0.37 14.95
CA GLN A 370 11.42 -0.04 14.79
C GLN A 370 10.48 -1.05 15.47
N GLN A 371 10.83 -1.51 16.67
CA GLN A 371 10.09 -2.59 17.36
C GLN A 371 8.75 -2.14 17.93
N SER A 372 8.65 -0.90 18.43
CA SER A 372 7.43 -0.34 18.99
C SER A 372 7.43 1.18 18.97
N LEU A 373 6.23 1.75 19.01
CA LEU A 373 6.05 3.21 19.00
C LEU A 373 6.71 3.86 20.22
N GLU A 374 6.76 3.20 21.37
CA GLU A 374 7.40 3.77 22.56
C GLU A 374 8.93 3.86 22.43
N VAL A 375 9.55 2.82 21.87
CA VAL A 375 11.01 2.79 21.67
C VAL A 375 11.44 3.89 20.70
N ILE A 376 10.70 4.07 19.59
CA ILE A 376 11.04 5.09 18.60
C ILE A 376 10.84 6.51 19.14
N LEU A 377 9.76 6.77 19.91
CA LEU A 377 9.52 8.07 20.53
C LEU A 377 10.60 8.42 21.56
N LYS A 378 11.05 7.43 22.33
CA LYS A 378 12.17 7.56 23.26
C LYS A 378 13.47 7.94 22.55
N LYS A 379 13.80 7.25 21.45
CA LYS A 379 14.99 7.58 20.65
C LYS A 379 14.91 8.98 20.08
N ILE A 380 13.79 9.34 19.45
CA ILE A 380 13.57 10.69 18.89
C ILE A 380 13.80 11.75 19.97
N ALA A 381 13.16 11.61 21.13
CA ALA A 381 13.30 12.58 22.21
C ALA A 381 14.74 12.67 22.74
N ALA A 382 15.40 11.52 22.94
CA ALA A 382 16.79 11.47 23.42
C ALA A 382 17.76 12.14 22.43
N THR A 383 17.59 11.86 21.13
CA THR A 383 18.39 12.46 20.06
C THR A 383 18.20 13.98 20.01
N ILE A 384 16.96 14.47 20.12
CA ILE A 384 16.68 15.91 20.11
C ILE A 384 17.27 16.59 21.35
N ILE A 385 17.08 16.02 22.54
CA ILE A 385 17.58 16.58 23.80
C ILE A 385 19.11 16.70 23.76
N ALA A 386 19.81 15.63 23.36
CA ALA A 386 21.26 15.61 23.32
C ALA A 386 21.82 16.58 22.26
N PHE A 387 21.24 16.60 21.06
CA PHE A 387 21.76 17.39 19.95
C PHE A 387 21.39 18.88 20.06
N MET A 388 20.13 19.17 20.39
CA MET A 388 19.64 20.54 20.49
C MET A 388 19.87 21.16 21.87
N GLN A 389 20.45 20.43 22.83
CA GLN A 389 20.74 20.92 24.19
C GLN A 389 19.51 21.60 24.82
N VAL A 390 18.38 20.90 24.80
CA VAL A 390 17.11 21.38 25.36
C VAL A 390 16.84 20.70 26.69
N GLN A 391 16.18 21.42 27.60
CA GLN A 391 15.88 20.88 28.91
C GLN A 391 14.82 19.78 28.85
N LYS A 392 13.77 19.94 28.03
CA LYS A 392 12.67 18.98 27.91
C LYS A 392 12.21 18.84 26.47
N CYS A 393 11.86 17.61 26.09
CA CYS A 393 11.23 17.27 24.82
C CYS A 393 9.91 16.53 25.09
N THR A 394 8.83 17.00 24.48
CA THR A 394 7.51 16.35 24.54
C THR A 394 7.01 16.08 23.13
N ILE A 395 6.60 14.85 22.86
CA ILE A 395 6.04 14.43 21.58
C ILE A 395 4.59 14.03 21.80
N PHE A 396 3.68 14.71 21.11
CA PHE A 396 2.25 14.44 21.13
C PHE A 396 1.88 13.65 19.88
N ILE A 397 1.13 12.57 20.01
CA ILE A 397 0.64 11.77 18.89
C ILE A 397 -0.84 12.06 18.67
N VAL A 398 -1.21 12.28 17.41
CA VAL A 398 -2.58 12.57 16.98
C VAL A 398 -3.21 11.28 16.47
N ASP A 399 -4.43 10.98 16.92
CA ASP A 399 -5.21 9.89 16.34
C ASP A 399 -5.85 10.31 15.01
N GLU A 400 -6.03 9.39 14.08
CA GLU A 400 -6.82 9.69 12.88
C GLU A 400 -8.30 9.84 13.19
N ASP A 401 -8.78 9.18 14.25
CA ASP A 401 -10.21 9.05 14.57
C ASP A 401 -10.71 10.09 15.60
N CYS A 402 -9.80 10.78 16.30
CA CYS A 402 -10.15 11.79 17.31
C CYS A 402 -9.67 13.19 16.90
N SER A 403 -10.61 14.05 16.51
CA SER A 403 -10.32 15.43 16.09
C SER A 403 -9.83 16.34 17.24
N ASP A 404 -10.19 16.03 18.48
CA ASP A 404 -10.07 17.01 19.59
C ASP A 404 -9.01 16.67 20.65
N SER A 405 -8.39 15.49 20.63
CA SER A 405 -7.39 15.11 21.62
C SER A 405 -6.17 14.40 21.03
N PHE A 406 -5.04 14.47 21.73
CA PHE A 406 -3.88 13.64 21.45
C PHE A 406 -4.12 12.23 21.98
N SER A 407 -3.86 11.19 21.18
CA SER A 407 -4.04 9.79 21.59
C SER A 407 -2.97 9.35 22.59
N ARG A 408 -1.74 9.84 22.41
CA ARG A 408 -0.59 9.51 23.26
C ARG A 408 0.32 10.72 23.43
N VAL A 409 0.99 10.80 24.57
CA VAL A 409 1.92 11.87 24.90
C VAL A 409 3.17 11.23 25.49
N PHE A 410 4.32 11.55 24.91
CA PHE A 410 5.62 11.09 25.38
C PHE A 410 6.42 12.29 25.88
N HIS A 411 6.97 12.20 27.08
CA HIS A 411 7.72 13.29 27.72
C HIS A 411 9.07 12.79 28.24
N MET A 412 10.12 13.56 27.99
CA MET A 412 11.49 13.27 28.44
C MET A 412 12.20 14.55 28.85
N GLU A 413 12.94 14.50 29.96
CA GLU A 413 13.79 15.59 30.44
C GLU A 413 15.28 15.28 30.20
N PHE A 414 16.13 16.29 30.18
CA PHE A 414 17.58 16.12 30.00
C PHE A 414 18.20 15.18 31.05
N GLU A 415 17.73 15.25 32.30
CA GLU A 415 18.16 14.41 33.42
C GLU A 415 17.83 12.92 33.21
N ASP A 416 16.93 12.59 32.27
CA ASP A 416 16.55 11.21 31.96
C ASP A 416 17.52 10.52 31.01
N LEU A 417 18.43 11.27 30.34
CA LEU A 417 19.42 10.70 29.42
C LEU A 417 20.41 9.74 30.11
N GLU A 418 20.70 9.98 31.39
CA GLU A 418 21.66 9.17 32.16
C GLU A 418 21.01 7.97 32.86
N LYS A 419 19.68 7.84 32.82
CA LYS A 419 18.95 6.76 33.49
C LYS A 419 18.90 5.50 32.61
N PRO A 420 19.09 4.29 33.17
CA PRO A 420 19.01 3.05 32.43
C PRO A 420 17.63 2.83 31.81
N ALA A 421 17.59 2.16 30.65
CA ALA A 421 16.42 2.13 29.77
C ALA A 421 15.12 1.62 30.43
N ASP A 422 15.23 0.72 31.40
CA ASP A 422 14.11 0.07 32.09
C ASP A 422 13.45 0.95 33.17
N ALA A 423 14.17 1.96 33.70
CA ALA A 423 13.66 2.87 34.73
C ALA A 423 12.81 4.03 34.18
N LEU A 424 12.71 4.15 32.84
CA LEU A 424 11.97 5.17 32.10
C LEU A 424 10.58 4.70 31.66
N THR A 425 10.16 3.51 32.07
CA THR A 425 8.82 2.98 31.84
C THR A 425 7.80 3.86 32.55
N SER A 426 7.13 4.70 31.76
CA SER A 426 5.93 5.47 32.08
C SER A 426 5.88 6.06 33.48
N ARG A 427 6.35 7.31 33.64
CA ARG A 427 5.53 8.24 34.42
C ARG A 427 4.25 8.48 33.62
N ASP A 428 3.30 7.55 33.73
CA ASP A 428 1.89 7.78 33.41
C ASP A 428 1.28 8.80 34.39
N GLY A 429 2.05 9.20 35.41
CA GLY A 429 1.76 10.31 36.31
C GLY A 429 2.16 11.65 35.71
N ASP A 430 1.15 12.49 35.47
CA ASP A 430 1.17 13.93 35.15
C ASP A 430 1.03 14.35 33.67
N THR A 431 0.37 13.57 32.82
CA THR A 431 -0.27 14.11 31.59
C THR A 431 -1.16 15.33 31.90
N ASN A 432 -1.82 15.34 33.06
CA ASN A 432 -2.61 16.48 33.54
C ASN A 432 -1.81 17.77 33.83
N ARG A 433 -0.47 17.72 33.86
CA ARG A 433 0.39 18.89 34.09
C ARG A 433 1.07 19.42 32.83
N ILE A 434 0.95 18.73 31.69
CA ILE A 434 1.57 19.19 30.44
C ILE A 434 0.63 20.18 29.77
N ASN A 435 1.12 21.38 29.47
CA ASN A 435 0.33 22.38 28.75
C ASN A 435 0.22 22.01 27.26
N TYR A 436 -0.97 21.57 26.86
CA TYR A 436 -1.29 21.19 25.48
C TYR A 436 -1.59 22.36 24.55
N MET A 437 -1.68 23.60 25.06
CA MET A 437 -2.14 24.74 24.26
C MET A 437 -1.20 25.06 23.09
N TYR A 438 0.12 25.02 23.32
CA TYR A 438 1.10 25.27 22.27
C TYR A 438 1.06 24.16 21.22
N ALA A 439 1.03 22.90 21.65
CA ALA A 439 0.94 21.77 20.76
C ALA A 439 -0.36 21.77 19.94
N ARG A 440 -1.49 22.16 20.55
CA ARG A 440 -2.78 22.29 19.88
C ARG A 440 -2.75 23.41 18.84
N TYR A 441 -2.20 24.56 19.19
CA TYR A 441 -2.02 25.67 18.23
C TYR A 441 -1.23 25.21 17.01
N VAL A 442 -0.07 24.56 17.22
CA VAL A 442 0.80 24.07 16.12
C VAL A 442 0.13 22.98 15.29
N ARG A 443 -0.64 22.08 15.92
CA ARG A 443 -1.43 21.08 15.22
C ARG A 443 -2.45 21.74 14.28
N ASP A 444 -3.16 22.75 14.78
CA ASP A 444 -4.26 23.40 14.08
C ASP A 444 -3.76 24.36 12.99
N THR A 445 -2.65 25.07 13.21
CA THR A 445 -2.03 25.95 12.20
C THR A 445 -1.15 25.21 11.20
N MET A 446 -0.64 24.03 11.57
CA MET A 446 0.35 23.26 10.80
C MET A 446 1.67 24.00 10.55
N GLU A 447 1.98 25.01 11.37
CA GLU A 447 3.18 25.85 11.29
C GLU A 447 4.00 25.77 12.59
N PRO A 448 5.35 25.86 12.51
CA PRO A 448 6.20 25.90 13.68
C PRO A 448 5.96 27.17 14.52
N LEU A 449 6.16 27.04 15.83
CA LEU A 449 5.99 28.09 16.82
C LEU A 449 7.28 28.23 17.64
N ASN A 450 8.00 29.33 17.45
CA ASN A 450 9.10 29.75 18.32
C ASN A 450 8.66 30.91 19.22
N ILE A 451 8.89 30.75 20.52
CA ILE A 451 8.65 31.77 21.54
C ILE A 451 9.98 32.02 22.28
N PRO A 452 10.66 33.15 21.99
CA PRO A 452 11.93 33.50 22.62
C PRO A 452 11.83 33.69 24.14
N ASP A 453 10.73 34.28 24.61
CA ASP A 453 10.43 34.54 26.02
C ASP A 453 8.92 34.40 26.25
N VAL A 454 8.52 33.29 26.88
CA VAL A 454 7.10 32.94 27.08
C VAL A 454 6.37 34.00 27.91
N TYR A 455 7.04 34.64 28.87
CA TYR A 455 6.42 35.65 29.73
C TYR A 455 6.06 36.93 28.98
N LYS A 456 6.70 37.18 27.83
CA LYS A 456 6.45 38.35 26.97
C LYS A 456 5.46 38.06 25.85
N ASP A 457 5.11 36.80 25.61
CA ASP A 457 4.23 36.43 24.51
C ASP A 457 2.75 36.72 24.84
N LYS A 458 2.13 37.58 24.04
CA LYS A 458 0.74 38.03 24.23
C LYS A 458 -0.31 37.05 23.67
N ARG A 459 0.09 36.06 22.86
CA ARG A 459 -0.81 35.09 22.23
C ARG A 459 -1.33 34.05 23.23
N PHE A 460 -0.59 33.83 24.32
CA PHE A 460 -0.91 32.81 25.34
C PHE A 460 -0.96 33.42 26.75
N PRO A 461 -1.89 34.34 27.06
CA PRO A 461 -1.87 35.13 28.31
C PRO A 461 -2.16 34.32 29.58
N TRP A 462 -2.93 33.22 29.49
CA TRP A 462 -3.33 32.39 30.65
C TRP A 462 -2.18 31.58 31.26
N THR A 463 -1.02 31.48 30.61
CA THR A 463 0.15 30.78 31.16
C THR A 463 0.91 31.62 32.20
N ASN A 464 0.67 32.94 32.23
CA ASN A 464 1.28 33.86 33.19
C ASN A 464 0.53 33.92 34.54
N GLU A 465 -0.73 33.50 34.60
CA GLU A 465 -1.60 33.70 35.77
C GLU A 465 -1.54 32.56 36.81
N ASN A 466 -0.94 31.40 36.49
CA ASN A 466 -0.81 30.25 37.39
C ASN A 466 0.65 29.76 37.57
N PRO A 467 1.54 30.57 38.15
CA PRO A 467 2.93 30.17 38.41
C PRO A 467 3.08 29.06 39.47
N GLY A 468 2.03 28.75 40.24
CA GLY A 468 2.09 27.81 41.38
C GLY A 468 1.97 26.31 41.04
N SER A 469 1.64 25.94 39.79
CA SER A 469 1.41 24.53 39.40
C SER A 469 2.62 23.84 38.76
N PHE A 470 3.65 24.59 38.37
CA PHE A 470 4.76 24.06 37.58
C PHE A 470 6.04 24.08 38.41
N GLN A 471 6.65 22.92 38.62
CA GLN A 471 7.89 22.80 39.39
C GLN A 471 9.09 23.53 38.73
N GLN A 472 9.00 23.91 37.45
CA GLN A 472 10.03 24.69 36.75
C GLN A 472 9.42 25.64 35.68
N PRO A 473 9.90 26.90 35.59
CA PRO A 473 9.38 27.91 34.66
C PRO A 473 9.79 27.64 33.19
N ILE A 474 8.82 27.72 32.27
CA ILE A 474 9.05 27.71 30.82
C ILE A 474 9.51 29.12 30.41
N ARG A 475 10.74 29.27 29.94
CA ARG A 475 11.34 30.54 29.49
C ARG A 475 11.33 30.65 27.97
N SER A 476 11.88 29.67 27.26
CA SER A 476 11.88 29.61 25.80
C SER A 476 11.19 28.33 25.30
N LEU A 477 10.50 28.41 24.16
CA LEU A 477 9.73 27.29 23.61
C LEU A 477 9.87 27.24 22.09
N LEU A 478 10.09 26.03 21.57
CA LEU A 478 10.06 25.75 20.14
C LEU A 478 9.16 24.54 19.90
N CYS A 479 8.16 24.67 19.03
CA CYS A 479 7.18 23.62 18.80
C CYS A 479 6.90 23.46 17.30
N THR A 480 6.99 22.24 16.78
CA THR A 480 6.94 21.95 15.34
C THR A 480 6.02 20.77 15.05
N PRO A 481 5.17 20.83 14.00
CA PRO A 481 4.28 19.74 13.65
C PRO A 481 5.04 18.58 12.99
N ILE A 482 4.72 17.35 13.39
CA ILE A 482 5.19 16.12 12.75
C ILE A 482 4.15 15.70 11.71
N LYS A 483 4.53 15.73 10.44
CA LYS A 483 3.61 15.48 9.31
C LYS A 483 3.87 14.12 8.66
N ASN A 484 2.80 13.53 8.14
CA ASN A 484 2.88 12.37 7.26
C ASN A 484 3.34 12.82 5.87
N GLY A 485 4.46 12.28 5.38
CA GLY A 485 5.05 12.63 4.10
C GLY A 485 4.15 12.39 2.88
N LYS A 486 3.11 11.54 2.97
CA LYS A 486 2.19 11.23 1.85
C LYS A 486 0.93 12.09 1.81
N LYS A 487 0.41 12.50 2.97
CA LYS A 487 -0.90 13.19 3.09
C LYS A 487 -0.81 14.63 3.59
N ASN A 488 0.39 15.11 3.92
CA ASN A 488 0.64 16.38 4.61
C ASN A 488 -0.21 16.56 5.89
N LYS A 489 -0.69 15.45 6.47
CA LYS A 489 -1.52 15.42 7.68
C LYS A 489 -0.62 15.44 8.90
N VAL A 490 -0.97 16.22 9.92
CA VAL A 490 -0.26 16.22 11.20
C VAL A 490 -0.57 14.90 11.92
N ILE A 491 0.47 14.09 12.16
CA ILE A 491 0.41 12.82 12.91
C ILE A 491 0.93 12.97 14.33
N GLY A 492 1.63 14.07 14.61
CA GLY A 492 2.09 14.41 15.93
C GLY A 492 2.62 15.83 16.02
N VAL A 493 3.05 16.24 17.20
CA VAL A 493 3.65 17.55 17.45
C VAL A 493 4.86 17.36 18.38
N CYS A 494 5.98 17.97 18.03
CA CYS A 494 7.18 17.99 18.86
C CYS A 494 7.28 19.35 19.58
N GLN A 495 7.45 19.36 20.89
CA GLN A 495 7.59 20.56 21.70
C GLN A 495 8.86 20.49 22.53
N LEU A 496 9.73 21.49 22.35
CA LEU A 496 10.97 21.67 23.08
C LEU A 496 10.84 22.85 24.03
N VAL A 497 11.35 22.66 25.24
CA VAL A 497 11.31 23.66 26.30
C VAL A 497 12.73 23.96 26.77
N ASN A 498 13.01 25.25 26.91
CA ASN A 498 14.22 25.83 27.48
C ASN A 498 15.51 25.36 26.79
N LYS A 499 15.96 26.14 25.80
CA LYS A 499 17.29 25.96 25.19
C LYS A 499 18.38 26.30 26.22
N MET A 500 19.27 25.35 26.47
CA MET A 500 20.37 25.51 27.42
C MET A 500 21.56 26.20 26.76
N GLU A 501 22.33 26.93 27.56
CA GLU A 501 23.61 27.53 27.16
C GLU A 501 24.76 26.59 27.57
N GLU A 502 25.74 26.39 26.69
CA GLU A 502 26.89 25.54 27.01
C GLU A 502 27.64 26.11 28.23
N ASN A 503 27.84 25.27 29.25
CA ASN A 503 28.56 25.59 30.48
C ASN A 503 27.91 26.68 31.38
N SER A 504 26.62 26.96 31.20
CA SER A 504 25.86 27.94 31.99
C SER A 504 24.47 27.41 32.32
N SER A 505 24.00 27.53 33.56
CA SER A 505 22.61 27.20 33.95
C SER A 505 21.58 28.23 33.45
N LYS A 506 21.95 29.07 32.48
CA LYS A 506 21.06 30.07 31.87
C LYS A 506 20.42 29.51 30.60
N PHE A 507 19.22 30.00 30.33
CA PHE A 507 18.45 29.66 29.14
C PHE A 507 18.58 30.75 28.10
N LYS A 508 18.71 30.36 26.83
CA LYS A 508 18.74 31.26 25.67
C LYS A 508 17.49 31.07 24.81
N PRO A 509 17.12 32.03 23.95
CA PRO A 509 16.08 31.82 22.95
C PRO A 509 16.56 30.85 21.87
N PHE A 510 15.62 30.14 21.24
CA PHE A 510 15.90 29.35 20.03
C PHE A 510 16.15 30.30 18.87
N ASN A 511 17.21 30.03 18.10
CA ASN A 511 17.53 30.81 16.90
C ASN A 511 16.93 30.17 15.64
N ARG A 512 17.04 30.84 14.50
CA ARG A 512 16.52 30.34 13.22
C ARG A 512 17.16 29.03 12.76
N ASN A 513 18.41 28.75 13.16
CA ASN A 513 19.06 27.49 12.85
C ASN A 513 18.44 26.33 13.65
N ASP A 514 18.07 26.58 14.91
CA ASP A 514 17.34 25.60 15.74
C ASP A 514 15.97 25.26 15.12
N GLU A 515 15.24 26.26 14.62
CA GLU A 515 13.96 26.07 13.90
C GLU A 515 14.14 25.21 12.66
N GLN A 516 15.04 25.62 11.74
CA GLN A 516 15.30 24.90 10.49
C GLN A 516 15.76 23.46 10.72
N PHE A 517 16.60 23.25 11.74
CA PHE A 517 17.06 21.92 12.10
C PHE A 517 15.89 21.05 12.58
N LEU A 518 15.08 21.55 13.52
CA LEU A 518 13.95 20.79 14.03
C LEU A 518 12.93 20.49 12.93
N GLU A 519 12.63 21.46 12.06
CA GLU A 519 11.75 21.26 10.90
C GLU A 519 12.25 20.16 9.96
N ALA A 520 13.55 20.12 9.67
CA ALA A 520 14.13 19.05 8.86
C ALA A 520 14.08 17.70 9.59
N PHE A 521 14.39 17.69 10.88
CA PHE A 521 14.48 16.47 11.68
C PHE A 521 13.11 15.80 11.91
N VAL A 522 12.04 16.58 12.11
CA VAL A 522 10.69 16.02 12.31
C VAL A 522 10.13 15.31 11.08
N ILE A 523 10.68 15.56 9.87
CA ILE A 523 10.32 14.81 8.65
C ILE A 523 10.72 13.34 8.81
N PHE A 524 11.94 13.08 9.29
CA PHE A 524 12.42 11.73 9.56
C PHE A 524 11.66 11.08 10.72
N CYS A 525 11.35 11.85 11.77
CA CYS A 525 10.52 11.41 12.88
C CYS A 525 9.12 10.96 12.40
N GLY A 526 8.50 11.74 11.52
CA GLY A 526 7.18 11.42 10.96
C GLY A 526 7.19 10.12 10.14
N LEU A 527 8.23 9.90 9.33
CA LEU A 527 8.40 8.66 8.58
C LEU A 527 8.64 7.46 9.50
N GLY A 528 9.47 7.63 10.54
CA GLY A 528 9.73 6.60 11.55
C GLY A 528 8.45 6.19 12.29
N ILE A 529 7.74 7.16 12.85
CA ILE A 529 6.49 6.93 13.60
C ILE A 529 5.45 6.23 12.73
N GLN A 530 5.26 6.69 11.49
CA GLN A 530 4.30 6.10 10.57
C GLN A 530 4.63 4.64 10.23
N ASN A 531 5.89 4.34 9.95
CA ASN A 531 6.33 2.98 9.63
C ASN A 531 6.07 2.04 10.82
N THR A 532 6.46 2.45 12.03
CA THR A 532 6.23 1.67 13.24
C THR A 532 4.74 1.43 13.51
N GLN A 533 3.88 2.45 13.39
CA GLN A 533 2.43 2.28 13.53
C GLN A 533 1.84 1.31 12.51
N MET A 534 2.33 1.34 11.26
CA MET A 534 1.91 0.42 10.22
C MET A 534 2.31 -1.03 10.54
N TYR A 535 3.54 -1.25 11.03
CA TYR A 535 3.99 -2.59 11.45
C TYR A 535 3.18 -3.12 12.62
N GLU A 536 2.95 -2.32 13.67
CA GLU A 536 2.13 -2.73 14.82
C GLU A 536 0.69 -3.09 14.40
N ALA A 537 0.11 -2.36 13.45
CA ALA A 537 -1.23 -2.67 12.94
C ALA A 537 -1.27 -4.01 12.20
N VAL A 538 -0.25 -4.31 11.40
CA VAL A 538 -0.12 -5.61 10.70
C VAL A 538 0.06 -6.75 11.68
N GLU A 539 0.94 -6.62 12.67
CA GLU A 539 1.14 -7.65 13.70
C GLU A 539 -0.15 -7.92 14.49
N ARG A 540 -0.88 -6.87 14.88
CA ARG A 540 -2.16 -7.01 15.58
C ARG A 540 -3.21 -7.71 14.71
N ALA A 541 -3.25 -7.43 13.41
CA ALA A 541 -4.14 -8.11 12.48
C ALA A 541 -3.76 -9.59 12.31
N MET A 542 -2.46 -9.90 12.19
CA MET A 542 -1.97 -11.28 12.14
C MET A 542 -2.30 -12.05 13.42
N ALA A 543 -2.10 -11.46 14.60
CA ALA A 543 -2.45 -12.08 15.87
C ALA A 543 -3.96 -12.38 15.97
N LYS A 544 -4.82 -11.43 15.57
CA LYS A 544 -6.27 -11.65 15.48
C LYS A 544 -6.62 -12.79 14.54
N GLN A 545 -5.98 -12.86 13.37
CA GLN A 545 -6.19 -13.93 12.40
C GLN A 545 -5.77 -15.29 12.97
N MET A 546 -4.61 -15.37 13.62
CA MET A 546 -4.10 -16.60 14.25
C MET A 546 -5.07 -17.13 15.30
N VAL A 547 -5.53 -16.28 16.23
CA VAL A 547 -6.51 -16.66 17.26
C VAL A 547 -7.82 -17.13 16.62
N THR A 548 -8.27 -16.44 15.56
CA THR A 548 -9.50 -16.83 14.84
C THR A 548 -9.36 -18.21 14.22
N LEU A 549 -8.24 -18.50 13.55
CA LEU A 549 -7.99 -19.81 12.94
C LEU A 549 -7.86 -20.91 14.00
N GLU A 550 -7.26 -20.64 15.15
CA GLU A 550 -7.16 -21.58 16.26
C GLU A 550 -8.54 -21.95 16.81
N VAL A 551 -9.41 -20.96 17.06
CA VAL A 551 -10.79 -21.17 17.50
C VAL A 551 -11.59 -21.98 16.47
N LEU A 552 -11.47 -21.63 15.18
CA LEU A 552 -12.12 -22.38 14.11
C LEU A 552 -11.62 -23.84 14.05
N SER A 553 -10.32 -24.06 14.14
CA SER A 553 -9.72 -25.40 14.16
C SER A 553 -10.19 -26.24 15.34
N TYR A 554 -10.35 -25.65 16.52
CA TYR A 554 -10.88 -26.33 17.71
C TYR A 554 -12.33 -26.80 17.49
N HIS A 555 -13.18 -25.93 16.95
CA HIS A 555 -14.58 -26.29 16.67
C HIS A 555 -14.72 -27.26 15.49
N ALA A 556 -13.86 -27.18 14.49
CA ALA A 556 -13.84 -28.09 13.35
C ALA A 556 -13.32 -29.50 13.70
N SER A 557 -12.36 -29.61 14.62
CA SER A 557 -11.77 -30.90 14.97
C SER A 557 -12.73 -31.79 15.76
N ALA A 558 -12.70 -33.10 15.50
CA ALA A 558 -13.44 -34.09 16.28
C ALA A 558 -12.95 -34.13 17.74
N ALA A 559 -13.87 -34.45 18.67
CA ALA A 559 -13.51 -34.60 20.07
C ALA A 559 -12.55 -35.78 20.27
N GLU A 560 -11.62 -35.66 21.22
CA GLU A 560 -10.69 -36.74 21.52
C GLU A 560 -11.39 -38.02 21.98
N GLU A 561 -12.49 -37.89 22.74
CA GLU A 561 -13.27 -39.03 23.24
C GLU A 561 -13.89 -39.84 22.11
N GLU A 562 -14.57 -39.19 21.15
CA GLU A 562 -15.12 -39.85 19.95
C GLU A 562 -14.02 -40.53 19.12
N THR A 563 -12.85 -39.88 19.04
CA THR A 563 -11.69 -40.43 18.33
C THR A 563 -11.17 -41.70 19.02
N ARG A 564 -11.08 -41.70 20.36
CA ARG A 564 -10.67 -42.87 21.15
C ARG A 564 -11.69 -44.01 21.07
N GLU A 565 -12.97 -43.69 21.03
CA GLU A 565 -14.03 -44.70 20.85
C GLU A 565 -13.87 -45.41 19.50
N LEU A 566 -13.76 -44.65 18.40
CA LEU A 566 -13.53 -45.21 17.06
C LEU A 566 -12.23 -46.03 17.01
N GLN A 567 -11.16 -45.55 17.65
CA GLN A 567 -9.90 -46.30 17.75
C GLN A 567 -10.08 -47.64 18.49
N SER A 568 -10.79 -47.65 19.62
CA SER A 568 -11.00 -48.89 20.38
C SER A 568 -11.81 -49.92 19.58
N LEU A 569 -12.80 -49.47 18.80
CA LEU A 569 -13.58 -50.30 17.89
C LEU A 569 -12.75 -50.84 16.72
N THR A 570 -11.92 -50.01 16.09
CA THR A 570 -11.03 -50.46 15.00
C THR A 570 -9.99 -51.49 15.46
N ALA A 571 -9.54 -51.41 16.72
CA ALA A 571 -8.62 -52.38 17.32
C ALA A 571 -9.27 -53.77 17.49
N ALA A 572 -10.60 -53.86 17.54
CA ALA A 572 -11.35 -55.12 17.67
C ALA A 572 -11.53 -55.89 16.33
N MET A 573 -10.92 -55.40 15.23
CA MET A 573 -11.00 -55.80 13.82
C MET A 573 -12.02 -55.01 12.97
N ILE A 574 -11.50 -54.31 11.96
CA ILE A 574 -12.29 -53.65 10.93
C ILE A 574 -12.89 -54.71 9.98
N PRO A 575 -14.21 -54.77 9.76
CA PRO A 575 -14.83 -55.72 8.83
C PRO A 575 -14.25 -55.62 7.41
N SER A 576 -14.25 -56.72 6.66
CA SER A 576 -13.72 -56.73 5.29
C SER A 576 -14.64 -55.98 4.32
N ALA A 577 -14.10 -55.51 3.20
CA ALA A 577 -14.88 -54.83 2.17
C ALA A 577 -16.02 -55.68 1.59
N GLN A 578 -15.86 -57.01 1.56
CA GLN A 578 -16.89 -57.96 1.15
C GLN A 578 -18.06 -57.99 2.14
N THR A 579 -17.76 -58.04 3.44
CA THR A 579 -18.79 -58.02 4.50
C THR A 579 -19.57 -56.70 4.49
N LEU A 580 -18.88 -55.59 4.27
CA LEU A 580 -19.47 -54.25 4.21
C LEU A 580 -20.15 -53.94 2.86
N LYS A 581 -19.98 -54.80 1.85
CA LYS A 581 -20.51 -54.63 0.49
C LYS A 581 -20.12 -53.30 -0.19
N ILE A 582 -19.04 -52.65 0.27
CA ILE A 582 -18.59 -51.34 -0.23
C ILE A 582 -17.96 -51.40 -1.64
N MET A 583 -17.79 -52.60 -2.19
CA MET A 583 -17.30 -52.84 -3.55
C MET A 583 -18.42 -52.82 -4.60
N ASP A 584 -19.68 -52.90 -4.15
CA ASP A 584 -20.84 -53.04 -5.02
C ASP A 584 -21.41 -51.67 -5.39
N PHE A 585 -21.72 -51.45 -6.67
CA PHE A 585 -22.39 -50.22 -7.11
C PHE A 585 -23.81 -50.07 -6.55
N SER A 586 -24.44 -51.20 -6.23
CA SER A 586 -25.78 -51.24 -5.62
C SER A 586 -25.78 -51.00 -4.11
N PHE A 587 -24.62 -50.67 -3.51
CA PHE A 587 -24.48 -50.36 -2.10
C PHE A 587 -25.44 -49.25 -1.65
N SER A 588 -25.97 -49.39 -0.43
CA SER A 588 -26.89 -48.48 0.24
C SER A 588 -26.47 -48.29 1.69
N ASP A 589 -26.36 -47.05 2.16
CA ASP A 589 -25.93 -46.70 3.51
C ASP A 589 -27.08 -46.51 4.50
N PHE A 590 -28.34 -46.56 4.06
CA PHE A 590 -29.52 -46.31 4.92
C PHE A 590 -29.63 -47.22 6.16
N GLU A 591 -29.02 -48.40 6.12
CA GLU A 591 -29.01 -49.35 7.25
C GLU A 591 -27.80 -49.17 8.17
N LEU A 592 -26.84 -48.32 7.78
CA LEU A 592 -25.58 -48.12 8.48
C LEU A 592 -25.66 -46.93 9.43
N SER A 593 -25.06 -47.05 10.61
CA SER A 593 -24.86 -45.94 11.52
C SER A 593 -23.73 -45.00 11.03
N ASP A 594 -23.66 -43.78 11.55
CA ASP A 594 -22.57 -42.85 11.22
C ASP A 594 -21.20 -43.44 11.58
N LEU A 595 -21.14 -44.24 12.64
CA LEU A 595 -19.93 -44.96 13.04
C LEU A 595 -19.54 -46.03 12.01
N ASP A 596 -20.51 -46.79 11.50
CA ASP A 596 -20.27 -47.80 10.45
C ASP A 596 -19.74 -47.16 9.17
N THR A 597 -20.24 -45.99 8.79
CA THR A 597 -19.73 -45.24 7.62
C THR A 597 -18.28 -44.77 7.82
N ALA A 598 -17.89 -44.39 9.05
CA ALA A 598 -16.50 -44.06 9.37
C ALA A 598 -15.60 -45.30 9.27
N LEU A 599 -16.05 -46.46 9.78
CA LEU A 599 -15.33 -47.74 9.65
C LEU A 599 -15.17 -48.16 8.18
N CYS A 600 -16.24 -48.02 7.38
CA CYS A 600 -16.19 -48.24 5.93
C CYS A 600 -15.15 -47.34 5.27
N THR A 601 -15.08 -46.07 5.68
CA THR A 601 -14.09 -45.12 5.15
C THR A 601 -12.66 -45.57 5.48
N ILE A 602 -12.36 -45.95 6.73
CA ILE A 602 -11.04 -46.50 7.10
C ILE A 602 -10.71 -47.74 6.27
N ARG A 603 -11.70 -48.62 6.03
CA ARG A 603 -11.54 -49.80 5.18
C ARG A 603 -11.21 -49.40 3.73
N MET A 604 -11.83 -48.37 3.16
CA MET A 604 -11.51 -47.88 1.80
C MET A 604 -10.04 -47.44 1.69
N PHE A 605 -9.53 -46.65 2.64
CA PHE A 605 -8.13 -46.24 2.67
C PHE A 605 -7.17 -47.43 2.82
N THR A 606 -7.55 -48.42 3.63
CA THR A 606 -6.75 -49.62 3.90
C THR A 606 -6.67 -50.51 2.66
N ASP A 607 -7.80 -50.82 2.02
CA ASP A 607 -7.85 -51.73 0.87
C ASP A 607 -7.27 -51.09 -0.40
N LEU A 608 -7.20 -49.76 -0.49
CA LEU A 608 -6.44 -49.03 -1.52
C LEU A 608 -4.92 -48.94 -1.20
N ASN A 609 -4.44 -49.54 -0.12
CA ASN A 609 -3.05 -49.50 0.35
C ASN A 609 -2.52 -48.09 0.71
N LEU A 610 -3.39 -47.09 0.85
CA LEU A 610 -2.98 -45.70 1.09
C LEU A 610 -2.34 -45.52 2.48
N VAL A 611 -2.87 -46.23 3.48
CA VAL A 611 -2.34 -46.18 4.86
C VAL A 611 -0.88 -46.66 4.90
N GLN A 612 -0.59 -47.76 4.21
CA GLN A 612 0.75 -48.34 4.16
C GLN A 612 1.69 -47.53 3.26
N ASN A 613 1.24 -47.12 2.07
CA ASN A 613 2.08 -46.44 1.09
C ASN A 613 2.53 -45.06 1.57
N PHE A 614 1.66 -44.33 2.29
CA PHE A 614 1.94 -42.98 2.80
C PHE A 614 2.19 -42.92 4.31
N GLN A 615 2.36 -44.07 4.97
CA GLN A 615 2.68 -44.18 6.40
C GLN A 615 1.71 -43.38 7.30
N MET A 616 0.41 -43.46 7.00
CA MET A 616 -0.61 -42.71 7.72
C MET A 616 -0.79 -43.28 9.13
N LYS A 617 -0.64 -42.42 10.14
CA LYS A 617 -0.92 -42.82 11.52
C LYS A 617 -2.41 -43.12 11.68
N HIS A 618 -2.73 -44.31 12.18
CA HIS A 618 -4.11 -44.76 12.35
C HIS A 618 -4.96 -43.79 13.19
N GLU A 619 -4.39 -43.25 14.27
CA GLU A 619 -5.03 -42.23 15.11
C GLU A 619 -5.41 -40.96 14.32
N VAL A 620 -4.48 -40.47 13.51
CA VAL A 620 -4.65 -39.23 12.73
C VAL A 620 -5.69 -39.42 11.64
N LEU A 621 -5.72 -40.60 11.01
CA LEU A 621 -6.75 -40.96 10.03
C LEU A 621 -8.15 -41.02 10.65
N CYS A 622 -8.29 -41.66 11.82
CA CYS A 622 -9.57 -41.71 12.54
C CYS A 622 -10.06 -40.30 12.90
N ARG A 623 -9.16 -39.47 13.46
CA ARG A 623 -9.48 -38.09 13.82
C ARG A 623 -9.91 -37.28 12.60
N TRP A 624 -9.17 -37.39 11.49
CA TRP A 624 -9.47 -36.70 10.24
C TRP A 624 -10.84 -37.09 9.68
N ILE A 625 -11.18 -38.38 9.60
CA ILE A 625 -12.50 -38.85 9.11
C ILE A 625 -13.63 -38.28 9.99
N LEU A 626 -13.47 -38.33 11.32
CA LEU A 626 -14.47 -37.79 12.24
C LEU A 626 -14.60 -36.26 12.13
N SER A 627 -13.49 -35.55 11.94
CA SER A 627 -13.48 -34.09 11.73
C SER A 627 -14.17 -33.74 10.42
N VAL A 628 -13.87 -34.42 9.31
CA VAL A 628 -14.57 -34.24 8.02
C VAL A 628 -16.07 -34.47 8.21
N LYS A 629 -16.49 -35.59 8.80
CA LYS A 629 -17.89 -35.88 9.12
C LYS A 629 -18.55 -34.78 9.96
N LYS A 630 -17.87 -34.28 11.00
CA LYS A 630 -18.37 -33.25 11.91
C LYS A 630 -18.65 -31.92 11.20
N ASN A 631 -17.86 -31.60 10.16
CA ASN A 631 -18.01 -30.37 9.38
C ASN A 631 -19.03 -30.47 8.23
N TYR A 632 -19.70 -31.63 8.07
CA TYR A 632 -20.94 -31.70 7.30
C TYR A 632 -22.15 -31.29 8.15
N ARG A 633 -23.01 -30.45 7.57
CA ARG A 633 -24.17 -29.89 8.27
C ARG A 633 -25.32 -30.89 8.33
N LYS A 634 -25.65 -31.37 9.53
CA LYS A 634 -26.75 -32.34 9.76
C LYS A 634 -28.15 -31.82 9.40
N ASN A 635 -28.33 -30.50 9.36
CA ASN A 635 -29.60 -29.87 9.02
C ASN A 635 -29.82 -29.71 7.50
N VAL A 636 -28.87 -30.14 6.67
CA VAL A 636 -29.00 -30.17 5.21
C VAL A 636 -29.50 -31.55 4.78
N ALA A 637 -30.58 -31.57 4.00
CA ALA A 637 -31.31 -32.80 3.71
C ALA A 637 -30.52 -33.79 2.83
N TYR A 638 -29.86 -33.31 1.78
CA TYR A 638 -29.12 -34.16 0.84
C TYR A 638 -27.60 -33.96 0.92
N HIS A 639 -27.09 -32.73 0.77
CA HIS A 639 -25.64 -32.45 0.78
C HIS A 639 -25.07 -32.48 2.22
N ASN A 640 -25.05 -33.67 2.81
CA ASN A 640 -24.54 -33.98 4.14
C ASN A 640 -23.51 -35.12 4.08
N TRP A 641 -23.02 -35.56 5.24
CA TRP A 641 -21.99 -36.61 5.33
C TRP A 641 -22.34 -37.89 4.56
N ARG A 642 -23.62 -38.28 4.51
CA ARG A 642 -24.02 -39.52 3.82
C ARG A 642 -23.85 -39.41 2.30
N HIS A 643 -24.10 -38.23 1.73
CA HIS A 643 -23.83 -37.98 0.32
C HIS A 643 -22.32 -38.10 0.03
N ALA A 644 -21.48 -37.38 0.78
CA ALA A 644 -20.02 -37.43 0.61
C ALA A 644 -19.44 -38.85 0.80
N PHE A 645 -19.93 -39.59 1.79
CA PHE A 645 -19.55 -41.00 2.00
C PHE A 645 -19.94 -41.89 0.80
N ASN A 646 -21.15 -41.75 0.25
CA ASN A 646 -21.59 -42.50 -0.93
C ASN A 646 -20.78 -42.12 -2.18
N THR A 647 -20.42 -40.85 -2.34
CA THR A 647 -19.53 -40.39 -3.42
C THR A 647 -18.15 -41.04 -3.30
N ALA A 648 -17.58 -41.10 -2.10
CA ALA A 648 -16.32 -41.80 -1.82
C ALA A 648 -16.44 -43.32 -2.00
N GLN A 649 -17.56 -43.93 -1.62
CA GLN A 649 -17.85 -45.36 -1.84
C GLN A 649 -17.92 -45.68 -3.33
N CYS A 650 -18.60 -44.84 -4.13
CA CYS A 650 -18.66 -45.00 -5.57
C CYS A 650 -17.27 -44.87 -6.21
N MET A 651 -16.47 -43.90 -5.76
CA MET A 651 -15.07 -43.76 -6.18
C MET A 651 -14.26 -45.02 -5.86
N PHE A 652 -14.37 -45.55 -4.64
CA PHE A 652 -13.70 -46.78 -4.22
C PHE A 652 -14.13 -47.98 -5.07
N ALA A 653 -15.43 -48.17 -5.29
CA ALA A 653 -15.95 -49.23 -6.15
C ALA A 653 -15.47 -49.06 -7.61
N ALA A 654 -15.37 -47.83 -8.11
CA ALA A 654 -14.87 -47.54 -9.46
C ALA A 654 -13.38 -47.91 -9.60
N LEU A 655 -12.58 -47.57 -8.59
CA LEU A 655 -11.17 -47.92 -8.55
C LEU A 655 -10.95 -49.43 -8.48
N LYS A 656 -11.70 -50.13 -7.63
CA LYS A 656 -11.55 -51.56 -7.39
C LYS A 656 -12.33 -52.43 -8.39
N SER A 657 -13.66 -52.42 -8.31
CA SER A 657 -14.53 -53.24 -9.17
C SER A 657 -14.48 -52.79 -10.63
N GLY A 658 -14.29 -51.49 -10.87
CA GLY A 658 -14.09 -50.93 -12.23
C GLY A 658 -12.66 -51.03 -12.76
N LYS A 659 -11.72 -51.55 -11.97
CA LYS A 659 -10.31 -51.74 -12.34
C LYS A 659 -9.58 -50.46 -12.80
N ILE A 660 -10.08 -49.28 -12.44
CA ILE A 660 -9.45 -47.99 -12.75
C ILE A 660 -8.15 -47.80 -11.95
N GLN A 661 -8.03 -48.44 -10.77
CA GLN A 661 -6.83 -48.35 -9.93
C GLN A 661 -5.53 -48.63 -10.71
N ASN A 662 -5.55 -49.53 -11.70
CA ASN A 662 -4.36 -49.89 -12.49
C ASN A 662 -3.88 -48.79 -13.44
N GLN A 663 -4.68 -47.76 -13.70
CA GLN A 663 -4.37 -46.65 -14.61
C GLN A 663 -3.90 -45.38 -13.88
N LEU A 664 -4.11 -45.33 -12.56
CA LEU A 664 -3.85 -44.15 -11.73
C LEU A 664 -2.66 -44.39 -10.78
N THR A 665 -2.01 -43.31 -10.38
CA THR A 665 -0.97 -43.36 -9.35
C THR A 665 -1.59 -43.36 -7.96
N ASP A 666 -0.87 -43.87 -6.95
CA ASP A 666 -1.36 -43.88 -5.57
C ASP A 666 -1.64 -42.46 -5.03
N LEU A 667 -0.88 -41.44 -5.48
CA LEU A 667 -1.11 -40.04 -5.11
C LEU A 667 -2.43 -39.50 -5.68
N GLU A 668 -2.78 -39.87 -6.91
CA GLU A 668 -4.06 -39.48 -7.52
C GLU A 668 -5.23 -40.18 -6.85
N ILE A 669 -5.07 -41.47 -6.54
CA ILE A 669 -6.07 -42.24 -5.80
C ILE A 669 -6.31 -41.64 -4.41
N LEU A 670 -5.23 -41.26 -3.73
CA LEU A 670 -5.30 -40.55 -2.46
C LEU A 670 -6.06 -39.22 -2.60
N ALA A 671 -5.70 -38.41 -3.59
CA ALA A 671 -6.32 -37.11 -3.83
C ALA A 671 -7.81 -37.25 -4.17
N LEU A 672 -8.19 -38.21 -5.03
CA LEU A 672 -9.59 -38.48 -5.39
C LEU A 672 -10.43 -38.91 -4.19
N LEU A 673 -9.90 -39.80 -3.33
CA LEU A 673 -10.64 -40.28 -2.16
C LEU A 673 -10.83 -39.16 -1.13
N ILE A 674 -9.79 -38.35 -0.88
CA ILE A 674 -9.88 -37.16 -0.02
C ILE A 674 -10.86 -36.15 -0.60
N ALA A 675 -10.78 -35.86 -1.90
CA ALA A 675 -11.69 -34.94 -2.58
C ALA A 675 -13.14 -35.42 -2.50
N ALA A 676 -13.41 -36.70 -2.78
CA ALA A 676 -14.77 -37.26 -2.71
C ALA A 676 -15.40 -37.11 -1.32
N LEU A 677 -14.61 -37.34 -0.25
CA LEU A 677 -15.07 -37.16 1.14
C LEU A 677 -15.24 -35.68 1.53
N SER A 678 -14.61 -34.76 0.82
CA SER A 678 -14.47 -33.36 1.25
C SER A 678 -15.17 -32.34 0.33
N HIS A 679 -15.71 -32.78 -0.83
CA HIS A 679 -16.15 -31.89 -1.90
C HIS A 679 -17.34 -31.00 -1.53
N ASP A 680 -18.11 -31.36 -0.50
CA ASP A 680 -19.31 -30.65 -0.02
C ASP A 680 -19.18 -30.19 1.45
N LEU A 681 -17.96 -30.07 1.96
CA LEU A 681 -17.72 -29.65 3.36
C LEU A 681 -18.35 -28.29 3.67
N ASP A 682 -19.10 -28.18 4.77
CA ASP A 682 -19.84 -26.96 5.14
C ASP A 682 -20.91 -26.53 4.11
N HIS A 683 -21.42 -27.43 3.25
CA HIS A 683 -22.53 -27.11 2.35
C HIS A 683 -23.77 -26.62 3.12
N ARG A 684 -24.41 -25.54 2.62
CA ARG A 684 -25.44 -24.78 3.35
C ARG A 684 -26.89 -25.06 2.91
N GLY A 685 -27.04 -26.01 1.99
CA GLY A 685 -28.31 -26.37 1.37
C GLY A 685 -28.83 -25.32 0.39
N VAL A 686 -27.92 -24.54 -0.21
CA VAL A 686 -28.25 -23.53 -1.22
C VAL A 686 -27.19 -23.56 -2.32
N ASN A 687 -27.60 -23.26 -3.56
CA ASN A 687 -26.70 -23.25 -4.71
C ASN A 687 -25.89 -21.94 -4.86
N ASN A 688 -24.88 -21.97 -5.73
CA ASN A 688 -24.03 -20.81 -6.06
C ASN A 688 -24.83 -19.56 -6.49
N SER A 689 -25.95 -19.75 -7.21
CA SER A 689 -26.78 -18.62 -7.67
C SER A 689 -27.49 -17.89 -6.53
N TYR A 690 -27.88 -18.61 -5.48
CA TYR A 690 -28.47 -18.04 -4.28
C TYR A 690 -27.45 -17.13 -3.56
N ILE A 691 -26.24 -17.65 -3.34
CA ILE A 691 -25.17 -16.99 -2.58
C ILE A 691 -24.74 -15.68 -3.26
N GLN A 692 -24.68 -15.68 -4.60
CA GLN A 692 -24.38 -14.48 -5.37
C GLN A 692 -25.49 -13.43 -5.27
N ARG A 693 -26.76 -13.85 -5.24
CA ARG A 693 -27.92 -12.94 -5.14
C ARG A 693 -28.16 -12.41 -3.73
N SER A 694 -27.74 -13.16 -2.71
CA SER A 694 -27.92 -12.78 -1.31
C SER A 694 -26.78 -11.92 -0.75
N GLU A 695 -25.87 -11.43 -1.60
CA GLU A 695 -24.67 -10.66 -1.22
C GLU A 695 -23.86 -11.28 -0.08
N HIS A 696 -23.81 -12.62 -0.04
CA HIS A 696 -23.15 -13.34 1.03
C HIS A 696 -21.64 -13.06 1.00
N PRO A 697 -20.93 -12.96 2.14
CA PRO A 697 -19.48 -12.67 2.16
C PRO A 697 -18.62 -13.61 1.30
N LEU A 698 -19.05 -14.87 1.12
CA LEU A 698 -18.38 -15.82 0.23
C LEU A 698 -18.39 -15.38 -1.24
N ALA A 699 -19.44 -14.69 -1.70
CA ALA A 699 -19.51 -14.14 -3.06
C ALA A 699 -18.59 -12.92 -3.27
N GLN A 700 -18.19 -12.25 -2.18
CA GLN A 700 -17.14 -11.21 -2.23
C GLN A 700 -15.74 -11.83 -2.26
N LEU A 701 -15.58 -13.01 -1.64
CA LEU A 701 -14.30 -13.71 -1.54
C LEU A 701 -13.95 -14.50 -2.81
N TYR A 702 -14.94 -15.11 -3.46
CA TYR A 702 -14.76 -15.93 -4.66
C TYR A 702 -15.62 -15.43 -5.82
N CYS A 703 -15.08 -15.51 -7.05
CA CYS A 703 -15.74 -14.97 -8.25
C CYS A 703 -16.48 -16.02 -9.10
N HIS A 704 -16.04 -17.28 -9.08
CA HIS A 704 -16.67 -18.42 -9.77
C HIS A 704 -16.59 -19.66 -8.87
N SER A 705 -17.50 -20.63 -9.06
CA SER A 705 -17.53 -21.88 -8.27
C SER A 705 -17.37 -21.62 -6.76
N ILE A 706 -18.19 -20.69 -6.26
CA ILE A 706 -18.02 -20.02 -4.96
C ILE A 706 -18.01 -21.05 -3.83
N MET A 707 -18.96 -21.99 -3.86
CA MET A 707 -19.06 -23.05 -2.86
C MET A 707 -17.95 -24.07 -2.99
N GLU A 708 -17.57 -24.46 -4.21
CA GLU A 708 -16.51 -25.46 -4.42
C GLU A 708 -15.14 -24.94 -3.95
N HIS A 709 -14.87 -23.64 -4.10
CA HIS A 709 -13.71 -23.00 -3.49
C HIS A 709 -13.78 -23.02 -1.96
N HIS A 710 -14.95 -22.72 -1.39
CA HIS A 710 -15.17 -22.80 0.07
C HIS A 710 -14.97 -24.23 0.60
N HIS A 711 -15.48 -25.25 -0.09
CA HIS A 711 -15.31 -26.66 0.26
C HIS A 711 -13.83 -27.08 0.28
N PHE A 712 -13.06 -26.63 -0.72
CA PHE A 712 -11.61 -26.84 -0.75
C PHE A 712 -10.90 -26.17 0.43
N ASP A 713 -11.27 -24.94 0.77
CA ASP A 713 -10.66 -24.22 1.90
C ASP A 713 -11.00 -24.86 3.26
N GLN A 714 -12.23 -25.39 3.42
CA GLN A 714 -12.60 -26.20 4.59
C GLN A 714 -11.78 -27.49 4.66
N CYS A 715 -11.60 -28.18 3.53
CA CYS A 715 -10.75 -29.38 3.44
C CYS A 715 -9.31 -29.06 3.87
N LEU A 716 -8.75 -27.96 3.34
CA LEU A 716 -7.39 -27.53 3.65
C LEU A 716 -7.23 -27.12 5.13
N MET A 717 -8.22 -26.44 5.70
CA MET A 717 -8.25 -26.11 7.13
C MET A 717 -8.15 -27.38 7.97
N ILE A 718 -9.00 -28.39 7.73
CA ILE A 718 -9.00 -29.65 8.49
C ILE A 718 -7.69 -30.41 8.29
N LEU A 719 -7.14 -30.46 7.08
CA LEU A 719 -5.85 -31.12 6.80
C LEU A 719 -4.67 -30.46 7.54
N ASN A 720 -4.76 -29.17 7.84
CA ASN A 720 -3.73 -28.43 8.58
C ASN A 720 -3.98 -28.40 10.10
N SER A 721 -5.20 -28.71 10.56
CA SER A 721 -5.53 -28.78 11.98
C SER A 721 -4.67 -29.82 12.72
N PRO A 722 -4.20 -29.50 13.94
CA PRO A 722 -3.37 -30.39 14.72
C PRO A 722 -4.07 -31.74 14.95
N GLY A 723 -3.34 -32.83 14.70
CA GLY A 723 -3.86 -34.19 14.88
C GLY A 723 -4.74 -34.72 13.74
N ASN A 724 -5.01 -33.93 12.69
CA ASN A 724 -5.78 -34.32 11.49
C ASN A 724 -4.91 -34.41 10.22
N GLN A 725 -3.60 -34.17 10.34
CA GLN A 725 -2.67 -34.05 9.22
C GLN A 725 -2.31 -35.42 8.60
N ILE A 726 -3.26 -36.07 7.92
CA ILE A 726 -3.06 -37.39 7.28
C ILE A 726 -2.01 -37.37 6.17
N LEU A 727 -1.65 -36.19 5.65
CA LEU A 727 -0.65 -35.99 4.60
C LEU A 727 0.77 -35.69 5.15
N SER A 728 0.98 -35.77 6.47
CA SER A 728 2.27 -35.41 7.09
C SER A 728 3.44 -36.31 6.67
N GLY A 729 3.16 -37.50 6.12
CA GLY A 729 4.17 -38.46 5.65
C GLY A 729 4.69 -38.18 4.24
N LEU A 730 4.07 -37.26 3.49
CA LEU A 730 4.47 -36.93 2.13
C LEU A 730 5.64 -35.93 2.12
N SER A 731 6.45 -35.97 1.07
CA SER A 731 7.42 -34.90 0.79
C SER A 731 6.68 -33.59 0.43
N ILE A 732 7.38 -32.46 0.51
CA ILE A 732 6.78 -31.15 0.20
C ILE A 732 6.26 -31.05 -1.25
N ASP A 733 6.91 -31.72 -2.20
CA ASP A 733 6.50 -31.70 -3.60
C ASP A 733 5.28 -32.60 -3.85
N GLU A 734 5.25 -33.79 -3.23
CA GLU A 734 4.08 -34.66 -3.27
C GLU A 734 2.88 -34.04 -2.56
N TYR A 735 3.09 -33.35 -1.44
CA TYR A 735 2.05 -32.61 -0.72
C TYR A 735 1.43 -31.52 -1.61
N LYS A 736 2.27 -30.70 -2.27
CA LYS A 736 1.80 -29.68 -3.22
C LYS A 736 1.04 -30.28 -4.40
N ALA A 737 1.55 -31.37 -4.97
CA ALA A 737 0.89 -32.07 -6.07
C ALA A 737 -0.47 -32.64 -5.64
N THR A 738 -0.53 -33.28 -4.46
CA THR A 738 -1.76 -33.85 -3.89
C THR A 738 -2.80 -32.77 -3.64
N LEU A 739 -2.42 -31.64 -3.02
CA LEU A 739 -3.34 -30.52 -2.81
C LEU A 739 -3.85 -29.91 -4.12
N LYS A 740 -3.00 -29.82 -5.15
CA LYS A 740 -3.42 -29.36 -6.48
C LYS A 740 -4.49 -30.29 -7.07
N MET A 741 -4.28 -31.60 -6.97
CA MET A 741 -5.24 -32.60 -7.47
C MET A 741 -6.54 -32.60 -6.66
N ILE A 742 -6.49 -32.47 -5.33
CA ILE A 742 -7.68 -32.31 -4.48
C ILE A 742 -8.47 -31.07 -4.90
N LYS A 743 -7.79 -29.94 -5.09
CA LYS A 743 -8.42 -28.70 -5.53
C LYS A 743 -9.12 -28.87 -6.88
N GLN A 744 -8.43 -29.46 -7.87
CA GLN A 744 -8.99 -29.69 -9.20
C GLN A 744 -10.20 -30.64 -9.15
N ALA A 745 -10.12 -31.70 -8.34
CA ALA A 745 -11.20 -32.68 -8.16
C ALA A 745 -12.44 -32.07 -7.49
N ILE A 746 -12.27 -31.25 -6.44
CA ILE A 746 -13.39 -30.56 -5.78
C ILE A 746 -13.98 -29.50 -6.71
N LEU A 747 -13.18 -28.68 -7.39
CA LEU A 747 -13.73 -27.70 -8.34
C LEU A 747 -14.47 -28.37 -9.51
N ALA A 748 -14.09 -29.60 -9.88
CA ALA A 748 -14.75 -30.34 -10.95
C ALA A 748 -16.17 -30.85 -10.59
N THR A 749 -16.60 -30.77 -9.33
CA THR A 749 -17.98 -31.08 -8.95
C THR A 749 -18.96 -29.96 -9.33
N ASP A 750 -18.46 -28.75 -9.65
CA ASP A 750 -19.29 -27.70 -10.25
C ASP A 750 -19.79 -28.14 -11.63
N LEU A 751 -21.11 -28.36 -11.72
CA LEU A 751 -21.75 -28.82 -12.94
C LEU A 751 -21.57 -27.84 -14.12
N ALA A 752 -21.38 -26.54 -13.86
CA ALA A 752 -21.08 -25.57 -14.91
C ALA A 752 -19.72 -25.83 -15.56
N LEU A 753 -18.70 -26.21 -14.78
CA LEU A 753 -17.39 -26.60 -15.29
C LEU A 753 -17.44 -27.94 -16.02
N TYR A 754 -18.22 -28.90 -15.52
CA TYR A 754 -18.48 -30.16 -16.23
C TYR A 754 -19.07 -29.91 -17.62
N ILE A 755 -20.13 -29.10 -17.74
CA ILE A 755 -20.80 -28.80 -19.02
C ILE A 755 -19.81 -28.20 -20.02
N LYS A 756 -18.90 -27.34 -19.54
CA LYS A 756 -17.86 -26.72 -20.37
C LYS A 756 -16.82 -27.73 -20.88
N ARG A 757 -16.41 -28.70 -20.05
CA ARG A 757 -15.30 -29.63 -20.34
C ARG A 757 -15.71 -30.96 -20.97
N ARG A 758 -16.97 -31.40 -20.79
CA ARG A 758 -17.42 -32.73 -21.26
C ARG A 758 -17.32 -32.93 -22.77
N GLY A 759 -17.45 -31.86 -23.55
CA GLY A 759 -17.38 -31.90 -25.02
C GLY A 759 -16.02 -32.41 -25.50
N ASP A 760 -14.95 -31.82 -24.94
CA ASP A 760 -13.56 -32.20 -25.22
C ASP A 760 -13.31 -33.67 -24.87
N PHE A 761 -13.81 -34.12 -23.71
CA PHE A 761 -13.66 -35.50 -23.28
C PHE A 761 -14.33 -36.48 -24.25
N PHE A 762 -15.60 -36.25 -24.59
CA PHE A 762 -16.32 -37.12 -25.51
C PHE A 762 -15.73 -37.10 -26.92
N GLU A 763 -15.16 -35.97 -27.35
CA GLU A 763 -14.48 -35.89 -28.62
C GLU A 763 -13.20 -36.73 -28.65
N LEU A 764 -12.38 -36.68 -27.59
CA LEU A 764 -11.18 -37.50 -27.44
C LEU A 764 -11.51 -39.00 -27.46
N ILE A 765 -12.56 -39.41 -26.75
CA ILE A 765 -13.02 -40.80 -26.72
C ILE A 765 -13.57 -41.22 -28.10
N ARG A 766 -14.42 -40.40 -28.72
CA ARG A 766 -15.02 -40.67 -30.04
C ARG A 766 -13.95 -40.81 -31.13
N LYS A 767 -12.91 -39.98 -31.08
CA LYS A 767 -11.77 -40.02 -32.01
C LYS A 767 -10.73 -41.10 -31.65
N LYS A 768 -10.89 -41.81 -30.53
CA LYS A 768 -9.91 -42.77 -29.98
C LYS A 768 -8.52 -42.16 -29.77
N GLN A 769 -8.47 -40.89 -29.36
CA GLN A 769 -7.24 -40.12 -29.13
C GLN A 769 -6.92 -39.95 -27.63
N PHE A 770 -7.77 -40.46 -26.75
CA PHE A 770 -7.56 -40.42 -25.31
C PHE A 770 -6.32 -41.23 -24.90
N ASN A 771 -5.49 -40.66 -24.04
CA ASN A 771 -4.23 -41.26 -23.58
C ASN A 771 -3.98 -40.90 -22.11
N PHE A 772 -3.74 -41.89 -21.25
CA PHE A 772 -3.46 -41.69 -19.80
C PHE A 772 -2.07 -41.12 -19.51
N GLU A 773 -1.14 -41.19 -20.47
CA GLU A 773 0.19 -40.58 -20.36
C GLU A 773 0.14 -39.06 -20.59
N ASP A 774 -0.93 -38.56 -21.20
CA ASP A 774 -1.12 -37.12 -21.40
C ASP A 774 -1.72 -36.50 -20.14
N SER A 775 -1.01 -35.53 -19.55
CA SER A 775 -1.42 -34.88 -18.30
C SER A 775 -2.76 -34.14 -18.42
N GLN A 776 -3.12 -33.59 -19.57
CA GLN A 776 -4.39 -32.88 -19.76
C GLN A 776 -5.55 -33.86 -19.90
N HIS A 777 -5.35 -34.93 -20.67
CA HIS A 777 -6.34 -36.02 -20.78
C HIS A 777 -6.59 -36.67 -19.42
N ARG A 778 -5.52 -36.88 -18.64
CA ARG A 778 -5.57 -37.42 -17.29
C ARG A 778 -6.35 -36.51 -16.34
N GLU A 779 -6.03 -35.21 -16.29
CA GLU A 779 -6.80 -34.23 -15.50
C GLU A 779 -8.28 -34.25 -15.88
N LEU A 780 -8.58 -34.25 -17.19
CA LEU A 780 -9.95 -34.27 -17.70
C LEU A 780 -10.69 -35.55 -17.28
N PHE A 781 -10.03 -36.71 -17.34
CA PHE A 781 -10.60 -37.97 -16.88
C PHE A 781 -10.90 -37.96 -15.38
N LEU A 782 -9.97 -37.46 -14.55
CA LEU A 782 -10.18 -37.35 -13.11
C LEU A 782 -11.37 -36.44 -12.78
N ALA A 783 -11.49 -35.31 -13.49
CA ALA A 783 -12.64 -34.41 -13.35
C ALA A 783 -13.97 -35.10 -13.72
N MET A 784 -14.01 -35.82 -14.85
CA MET A 784 -15.22 -36.55 -15.24
C MET A 784 -15.57 -37.68 -14.27
N LEU A 785 -14.56 -38.38 -13.73
CA LEU A 785 -14.74 -39.44 -12.75
C LEU A 785 -15.30 -38.91 -11.43
N MET A 786 -14.83 -37.74 -10.97
CA MET A 786 -15.37 -37.06 -9.80
C MET A 786 -16.86 -36.72 -9.99
N THR A 787 -17.22 -36.05 -11.09
CA THR A 787 -18.63 -35.74 -11.40
C THR A 787 -19.50 -37.00 -11.51
N ALA A 788 -18.96 -38.09 -12.05
CA ALA A 788 -19.70 -39.35 -12.16
C ALA A 788 -19.98 -39.99 -10.79
N CYS A 789 -19.03 -39.88 -9.85
CA CYS A 789 -19.20 -40.39 -8.49
C CYS A 789 -20.16 -39.53 -7.67
N ASP A 790 -20.09 -38.20 -7.84
CA ASP A 790 -20.99 -37.24 -7.20
C ASP A 790 -22.46 -37.52 -7.59
N LEU A 791 -22.72 -37.75 -8.88
CA LEU A 791 -24.07 -38.05 -9.38
C LEU A 791 -24.49 -39.52 -9.27
N SER A 792 -23.71 -40.38 -8.59
CA SER A 792 -23.92 -41.84 -8.57
C SER A 792 -25.21 -42.30 -7.87
N ALA A 793 -25.86 -41.43 -7.10
CA ALA A 793 -27.15 -41.72 -6.49
C ALA A 793 -28.23 -42.17 -7.50
N ILE A 794 -28.18 -41.64 -8.73
CA ILE A 794 -29.16 -41.97 -9.79
C ILE A 794 -29.02 -43.42 -10.30
N THR A 795 -27.90 -44.08 -10.02
CA THR A 795 -27.58 -45.43 -10.54
C THR A 795 -27.94 -46.52 -9.55
N LYS A 796 -28.39 -46.14 -8.36
CA LYS A 796 -28.78 -47.07 -7.30
C LYS A 796 -30.09 -47.79 -7.65
N PRO A 797 -30.36 -48.96 -7.07
CA PRO A 797 -31.65 -49.63 -7.23
C PRO A 797 -32.82 -48.72 -6.87
N TRP A 798 -33.95 -48.88 -7.57
CA TRP A 798 -35.12 -48.00 -7.46
C TRP A 798 -35.55 -47.63 -6.02
N PRO A 799 -35.61 -48.57 -5.04
CA PRO A 799 -36.00 -48.22 -3.67
C PRO A 799 -35.05 -47.23 -2.99
N VAL A 800 -33.76 -47.29 -3.31
CA VAL A 800 -32.72 -46.40 -2.78
C VAL A 800 -32.80 -45.05 -3.50
N GLN A 801 -32.87 -45.10 -4.84
CA GLN A 801 -32.98 -43.92 -5.69
C GLN A 801 -34.19 -43.05 -5.34
N GLN A 802 -35.36 -43.67 -5.07
CA GLN A 802 -36.57 -42.96 -4.69
C GLN A 802 -36.37 -42.13 -3.41
N ARG A 803 -35.79 -42.74 -2.36
CA ARG A 803 -35.53 -42.04 -1.10
C ARG A 803 -34.55 -40.89 -1.26
N ILE A 804 -33.49 -41.08 -2.06
CA ILE A 804 -32.53 -40.02 -2.32
C ILE A 804 -33.20 -38.86 -3.08
N ALA A 805 -34.04 -39.16 -4.06
CA ALA A 805 -34.77 -38.14 -4.81
C ALA A 805 -35.71 -37.32 -3.92
N GLU A 806 -36.32 -37.95 -2.91
CA GLU A 806 -37.13 -37.25 -1.89
C GLU A 806 -36.27 -36.28 -1.05
N LEU A 807 -35.05 -36.67 -0.65
CA LEU A 807 -34.13 -35.79 0.09
C LEU A 807 -33.66 -34.60 -0.76
N VAL A 808 -33.29 -34.84 -2.02
CA VAL A 808 -32.90 -33.78 -2.97
C VAL A 808 -34.06 -32.80 -3.16
N ALA A 809 -35.28 -33.31 -3.39
CA ALA A 809 -36.45 -32.48 -3.56
C ALA A 809 -36.75 -31.64 -2.31
N ALA A 810 -36.64 -32.23 -1.11
CA ALA A 810 -36.81 -31.51 0.15
C ALA A 810 -35.83 -30.33 0.27
N GLU A 811 -34.56 -30.53 -0.10
CA GLU A 811 -33.56 -29.47 -0.08
C GLU A 811 -33.89 -28.32 -1.05
N PHE A 812 -34.28 -28.63 -2.28
CA PHE A 812 -34.70 -27.62 -3.26
C PHE A 812 -35.94 -26.85 -2.82
N PHE A 813 -36.90 -27.53 -2.20
CA PHE A 813 -38.08 -26.87 -1.65
C PHE A 813 -37.70 -25.92 -0.51
N ASP A 814 -36.79 -26.33 0.38
CA ASP A 814 -36.32 -25.48 1.47
C ASP A 814 -35.54 -24.27 0.96
N GLN A 815 -34.72 -24.42 -0.09
CA GLN A 815 -34.09 -23.28 -0.76
C GLN A 815 -35.14 -22.34 -1.38
N GLY A 816 -36.14 -22.87 -2.09
CA GLY A 816 -37.20 -22.06 -2.70
C GLY A 816 -38.01 -21.28 -1.67
N ASP A 817 -38.26 -21.87 -0.50
CA ASP A 817 -38.90 -21.19 0.62
C ASP A 817 -38.02 -20.06 1.20
N ARG A 818 -36.69 -20.21 1.21
CA ARG A 818 -35.74 -19.15 1.60
C ARG A 818 -35.69 -18.03 0.57
N GLU A 819 -35.57 -18.35 -0.72
CA GLU A 819 -35.58 -17.36 -1.83
C GLU A 819 -36.85 -16.48 -1.78
N ARG A 820 -38.00 -17.09 -1.51
CA ARG A 820 -39.26 -16.37 -1.36
C ARG A 820 -39.25 -15.41 -0.17
N LYS A 821 -38.69 -15.83 0.97
CA LYS A 821 -38.71 -15.04 2.22
C LYS A 821 -37.63 -13.97 2.28
N GLU A 822 -36.43 -14.29 1.83
CA GLU A 822 -35.23 -13.46 1.98
C GLU A 822 -34.99 -12.58 0.75
N LEU A 823 -35.29 -13.06 -0.46
CA LEU A 823 -35.00 -12.37 -1.71
C LEU A 823 -36.26 -11.86 -2.44
N ASN A 824 -37.47 -12.17 -1.95
CA ASN A 824 -38.75 -11.83 -2.60
C ASN A 824 -38.85 -12.29 -4.07
N ILE A 825 -38.20 -13.40 -4.42
CA ILE A 825 -38.23 -13.99 -5.76
C ILE A 825 -39.26 -15.13 -5.79
N GLU A 826 -40.02 -15.28 -6.89
CA GLU A 826 -40.82 -16.49 -7.09
C GLU A 826 -39.89 -17.69 -7.29
N PRO A 827 -39.96 -18.72 -6.43
CA PRO A 827 -39.03 -19.83 -6.50
C PRO A 827 -39.27 -20.66 -7.76
N THR A 828 -38.18 -21.08 -8.40
CA THR A 828 -38.21 -21.95 -9.60
C THR A 828 -38.93 -23.28 -9.34
N VAL A 829 -38.93 -23.73 -8.08
CA VAL A 829 -39.59 -24.94 -7.59
C VAL A 829 -40.26 -24.63 -6.25
N SER A 830 -41.58 -24.82 -6.11
CA SER A 830 -42.29 -24.58 -4.86
C SER A 830 -43.11 -25.78 -4.39
N ARG A 831 -43.29 -25.90 -3.06
CA ARG A 831 -44.18 -26.88 -2.43
C ARG A 831 -45.64 -26.75 -2.88
N GLU A 832 -46.05 -25.56 -3.33
CA GLU A 832 -47.42 -25.26 -3.76
C GLU A 832 -47.68 -25.62 -5.23
N THR A 833 -46.67 -25.47 -6.11
CA THR A 833 -46.75 -25.87 -7.52
C THR A 833 -46.77 -27.39 -7.73
N SER A 834 -46.33 -28.18 -6.75
CA SER A 834 -46.41 -29.66 -6.79
C SER A 834 -47.76 -30.22 -6.30
N VAL A 835 -48.64 -29.40 -5.70
CA VAL A 835 -49.97 -29.82 -5.20
C VAL A 835 -50.94 -30.18 -6.35
N GLY A 836 -50.60 -29.84 -7.60
CA GLY A 836 -51.32 -30.29 -8.80
C GLY A 836 -51.13 -31.78 -9.14
N LEU A 837 -50.19 -32.50 -8.52
CA LEU A 837 -49.91 -33.91 -8.78
C LEU A 837 -50.52 -34.79 -7.68
N LYS A 838 -51.86 -34.85 -7.60
CA LYS A 838 -52.61 -35.79 -6.74
C LYS A 838 -52.80 -37.17 -7.38
N ASP A 839 -52.05 -37.49 -8.42
CA ASP A 839 -52.02 -38.82 -9.02
C ASP A 839 -50.73 -39.54 -8.59
N PRO A 840 -50.82 -40.67 -7.84
CA PRO A 840 -49.67 -41.49 -7.46
C PRO A 840 -48.82 -41.96 -8.66
N GLN A 841 -49.38 -41.98 -9.88
CA GLN A 841 -48.62 -42.29 -11.10
C GLN A 841 -47.90 -41.08 -11.72
N ALA A 842 -48.26 -39.85 -11.35
CA ALA A 842 -47.65 -38.62 -11.85
C ALA A 842 -46.58 -38.04 -10.90
N TRP A 843 -46.57 -38.45 -9.62
CA TRP A 843 -45.52 -38.15 -8.65
C TRP A 843 -44.10 -38.60 -9.09
N PRO A 844 -43.91 -39.81 -9.67
CA PRO A 844 -42.65 -40.22 -10.25
C PRO A 844 -42.26 -39.38 -11.47
N PHE A 845 -43.23 -38.85 -12.23
CA PHE A 845 -42.98 -38.00 -13.41
C PHE A 845 -42.51 -36.59 -13.03
N GLY A 846 -43.05 -35.97 -11.98
CA GLY A 846 -42.61 -34.65 -11.49
C GLY A 846 -41.21 -34.68 -10.88
N ILE A 847 -40.88 -35.72 -10.10
CA ILE A 847 -39.53 -35.94 -9.55
C ILE A 847 -38.55 -36.36 -10.66
N ARG A 848 -38.98 -37.20 -11.63
CA ARG A 848 -38.20 -37.45 -12.84
C ARG A 848 -37.95 -36.17 -13.60
N LEU A 849 -38.93 -35.27 -13.75
CA LEU A 849 -38.74 -33.98 -14.43
C LEU A 849 -37.77 -33.08 -13.67
N LEU A 850 -37.76 -33.07 -12.34
CA LEU A 850 -36.80 -32.31 -11.54
C LEU A 850 -35.37 -32.84 -11.70
N LEU A 851 -35.19 -34.16 -11.63
CA LEU A 851 -33.93 -34.84 -11.92
C LEU A 851 -33.49 -34.66 -13.39
N PHE A 852 -34.42 -34.68 -14.35
CA PHE A 852 -34.17 -34.40 -15.77
C PHE A 852 -33.95 -32.91 -16.06
N SER A 853 -34.48 -32.00 -15.24
CA SER A 853 -34.26 -30.55 -15.38
C SER A 853 -32.88 -30.13 -14.90
N HIS A 854 -32.31 -30.83 -13.91
CA HIS A 854 -30.87 -30.76 -13.59
C HIS A 854 -29.99 -31.38 -14.70
N VAL A 855 -30.53 -32.32 -15.48
CA VAL A 855 -29.86 -32.98 -16.62
C VAL A 855 -30.48 -32.50 -17.95
N GLN A 856 -30.68 -31.19 -18.12
CA GLN A 856 -31.18 -30.66 -19.39
C GLN A 856 -30.09 -30.80 -20.46
N LEU A 857 -30.11 -31.97 -21.12
CA LEU A 857 -29.19 -32.47 -22.11
C LEU A 857 -30.04 -33.23 -23.13
N CYS A 858 -30.27 -32.60 -24.28
CA CYS A 858 -31.03 -33.07 -25.46
C CYS A 858 -32.59 -33.06 -25.37
N PRO A 859 -33.28 -32.26 -26.22
CA PRO A 859 -34.75 -32.26 -26.36
C PRO A 859 -35.34 -33.37 -27.26
N THR A 860 -34.54 -34.28 -27.80
CA THR A 860 -34.99 -35.24 -28.82
C THR A 860 -34.87 -36.66 -28.30
N LEU A 861 -35.95 -37.24 -27.76
CA LEU A 861 -36.31 -38.67 -27.79
C LEU A 861 -37.58 -38.91 -26.93
N HIS A 862 -38.74 -38.87 -27.58
CA HIS A 862 -40.04 -39.25 -27.04
C HIS A 862 -40.34 -40.69 -27.52
N ASP A 863 -39.93 -41.72 -26.78
CA ASP A 863 -40.38 -43.11 -27.03
C ASP A 863 -40.69 -43.82 -25.69
N PRO A 864 -41.92 -44.30 -25.45
CA PRO A 864 -42.35 -44.78 -24.13
C PRO A 864 -41.93 -46.21 -23.76
N THR A 865 -41.17 -46.92 -24.60
CA THR A 865 -41.00 -48.39 -24.46
C THR A 865 -39.69 -48.86 -23.80
N TRP A 866 -38.79 -47.96 -23.41
CA TRP A 866 -37.55 -48.31 -22.70
C TRP A 866 -37.46 -47.60 -21.35
N GLY A 867 -37.27 -48.37 -20.28
CA GLY A 867 -37.07 -47.85 -18.93
C GLY A 867 -35.88 -46.88 -18.89
N TYR A 868 -36.20 -45.60 -18.85
CA TYR A 868 -35.30 -44.44 -18.85
C TYR A 868 -34.19 -44.52 -17.79
N THR A 869 -33.04 -45.09 -18.16
CA THR A 869 -31.75 -44.94 -17.47
C THR A 869 -31.03 -43.72 -18.04
N GLY A 870 -30.63 -42.78 -17.16
CA GLY A 870 -29.96 -41.55 -17.53
C GLY A 870 -28.67 -41.80 -18.33
N VAL A 871 -28.59 -41.21 -19.52
CA VAL A 871 -27.55 -41.44 -20.53
C VAL A 871 -26.13 -41.10 -20.01
N VAL A 872 -25.98 -40.18 -19.06
CA VAL A 872 -24.65 -39.73 -18.58
C VAL A 872 -23.97 -40.77 -17.68
N CYS A 873 -24.65 -41.21 -16.61
CA CYS A 873 -24.14 -42.29 -15.75
C CYS A 873 -24.19 -43.64 -16.47
N HIS A 874 -25.21 -43.92 -17.29
CA HIS A 874 -25.30 -45.20 -18.00
C HIS A 874 -24.20 -45.34 -19.06
N PHE A 875 -23.76 -44.26 -19.73
CA PHE A 875 -22.65 -44.30 -20.68
C PHE A 875 -21.29 -44.44 -19.98
N PHE A 876 -21.03 -43.67 -18.92
CA PHE A 876 -19.79 -43.81 -18.13
C PHE A 876 -19.71 -45.18 -17.44
N LEU A 877 -20.81 -45.66 -16.86
CA LEU A 877 -20.82 -46.94 -16.16
C LEU A 877 -20.88 -48.14 -17.12
N GLN A 878 -21.49 -48.06 -18.30
CA GLN A 878 -21.40 -49.16 -19.27
C GLN A 878 -20.00 -49.28 -19.90
N VAL A 879 -19.36 -48.15 -20.23
CA VAL A 879 -18.03 -48.14 -20.84
C VAL A 879 -16.96 -48.60 -19.85
N ILE A 880 -17.13 -48.33 -18.55
CA ILE A 880 -16.18 -48.73 -17.50
C ILE A 880 -16.53 -50.10 -16.87
N PHE A 881 -17.80 -50.46 -16.65
CA PHE A 881 -18.18 -51.60 -15.78
C PHE A 881 -18.75 -52.85 -16.46
N ARG A 882 -18.99 -52.87 -17.78
CA ARG A 882 -19.44 -54.11 -18.46
C ARG A 882 -18.33 -55.08 -18.88
N GLY A 883 -17.07 -54.81 -18.54
CA GLY A 883 -16.02 -55.82 -18.58
C GLY A 883 -15.76 -56.46 -19.96
N GLU A 884 -16.11 -55.79 -21.05
CA GLU A 884 -15.64 -56.19 -22.38
C GLU A 884 -14.25 -55.58 -22.60
N ASN A 885 -13.24 -56.43 -22.50
CA ASN A 885 -11.81 -56.14 -22.64
C ASN A 885 -11.43 -55.75 -24.08
N ARG A 886 -12.15 -54.80 -24.69
CA ARG A 886 -11.93 -54.35 -26.07
C ARG A 886 -11.95 -52.83 -26.16
N PHE A 887 -10.86 -52.20 -25.73
CA PHE A 887 -10.53 -50.85 -26.21
C PHE A 887 -10.16 -50.83 -27.71
N THR A 888 -9.95 -51.99 -28.33
CA THR A 888 -9.46 -52.10 -29.72
C THR A 888 -10.49 -52.54 -30.76
N GLU A 889 -11.66 -53.02 -30.39
CA GLU A 889 -12.67 -53.49 -31.36
C GLU A 889 -14.09 -53.16 -30.90
N PHE A 890 -14.67 -52.09 -31.45
CA PHE A 890 -16.12 -51.90 -31.46
C PHE A 890 -16.55 -51.31 -32.82
N ASN A 891 -16.86 -52.21 -33.76
CA ASN A 891 -17.55 -51.94 -35.03
C ASN A 891 -19.09 -52.05 -34.83
N GLY A 892 -19.63 -51.36 -33.82
CA GLY A 892 -21.05 -51.45 -33.43
C GLY A 892 -21.85 -50.15 -33.57
N LEU A 893 -21.33 -49.14 -34.27
CA LEU A 893 -21.95 -47.81 -34.38
C LEU A 893 -22.75 -47.59 -35.68
N SER A 894 -23.02 -48.64 -36.45
CA SER A 894 -23.71 -48.53 -37.75
C SER A 894 -25.24 -48.45 -37.69
N ARG A 895 -25.85 -48.20 -36.52
CA ARG A 895 -27.32 -48.03 -36.40
C ARG A 895 -27.81 -46.76 -35.70
N VAL A 896 -26.91 -45.86 -35.32
CA VAL A 896 -27.29 -44.53 -34.78
C VAL A 896 -27.22 -43.43 -35.85
N THR A 897 -26.74 -43.74 -37.06
CA THR A 897 -26.57 -42.78 -38.17
C THR A 897 -27.71 -42.78 -39.20
N GLN A 898 -28.90 -43.32 -38.88
CA GLN A 898 -30.00 -43.41 -39.85
C GLN A 898 -31.27 -42.58 -39.52
N LEU A 899 -31.18 -41.60 -38.63
CA LEU A 899 -32.30 -40.71 -38.29
C LEU A 899 -31.94 -39.21 -38.38
N GLU A 900 -31.16 -38.84 -39.41
CA GLU A 900 -30.95 -37.43 -39.81
C GLU A 900 -31.55 -37.10 -41.18
N SER A 901 -32.66 -37.76 -41.55
CA SER A 901 -33.44 -37.37 -42.73
C SER A 901 -34.95 -37.56 -42.56
N VAL A 902 -35.56 -36.77 -41.66
CA VAL A 902 -36.91 -36.17 -41.79
C VAL A 902 -36.97 -34.93 -40.90
#